data_AF-A0A9N7L430-F1
#
_entry.id   AF-A0A9N7L430-F1
#
_cell.length_a   1.000
_cell.length_b   1.000
_cell.length_c   1.000
_cell.angle_alpha   90.00
_cell.angle_beta   90.00
_cell.angle_gamma   90.00
#
_symmetry.space_group_name_H-M   'P 1'
#
loop_
_entity.id
_entity.type
_entity.pdbx_description
1 polymer ?
#
loop_
_entity_poly.entity_id
_entity_poly.type
_entity_poly.pdbx_seq_one_letter_code
_entity_poly.pdbx_strand_id
1 'polypeptide(L)'
;MAQPPAASAAAPTRIMPLGDSVTDGWTPEPGGYRIQLWNDIVNSGEVAEFVGSQFNGPAALGSHHHEGHAGWTTSDIAGQVSGWMAAYAPQIVLLQIGTNDINMNKDPAGAPSRLSGIIDQICTQLPAGGKVFVTTLTPESDPNFNNQILNFNNQLPGIVQSKQSVGKPVFLVDQYHTITTADLADGTHPTPAGYSRMGDAWFSAIQSSVASGGTGVNVAVGKAVTASSSGAGRAASLAVDANCGTEWTANGNIRPSSLTVDLGANVNISRAETQFEFGDGEFYQYRIDSSTDGVNWTTYADRTGNTAPTSLYVDNNPVTARYFRVTGTAAQNSGDWIGISEFQLYNGASTVAASSLTNGVYEILAKTTGNALDCTGCGNTNGTQVELWNTLGGSCQQWAVSYKGGGAYSVRTINPDGSVGRSLDATGCSPNDGTQVELWDFSFAPCQQWQINPQPDGFFNIATNQAKSDGTHDVLDGNGCSGAAGTHVILWSWGGGGCQQEWQFAPINTPAIVSGAYYTLTNVAAGLNLDDPNGTNAAGTKVQLFPANGATAQNWKLTRQADGNYTLTNQAGGLNLDDPNGLGAGTLQQIWPANGASAQEWKLTASGSGAYTLTNAATNLNLDDPNGANTAGTQIQLWASNGATPQQWRLTPQ
;
A
#
# COMPACT_ATOMS: atom_id res chain seq x y z
N MET A 1 28.80 -46.80 9.29
CA MET A 1 28.07 -45.56 9.64
C MET A 1 26.86 -45.53 8.74
N ALA A 2 25.66 -45.54 9.32
CA ALA A 2 24.42 -45.45 8.55
C ALA A 2 24.27 -44.03 8.00
N GLN A 3 23.79 -43.94 6.75
CA GLN A 3 23.43 -42.70 6.08
C GLN A 3 22.36 -41.96 6.91
N PRO A 4 22.44 -40.64 7.09
CA PRO A 4 21.39 -39.90 7.80
C PRO A 4 20.06 -40.06 7.03
N PRO A 5 18.92 -40.16 7.73
CA PRO A 5 17.63 -40.28 7.07
C PRO A 5 17.36 -39.03 6.25
N ALA A 6 16.85 -39.21 5.03
CA ALA A 6 16.35 -38.12 4.21
C ALA A 6 15.31 -37.31 5.02
N ALA A 7 15.44 -35.99 5.01
CA ALA A 7 14.43 -35.11 5.58
C ALA A 7 13.08 -35.42 4.92
N SER A 8 12.08 -35.77 5.73
CA SER A 8 10.71 -35.98 5.28
C SER A 8 10.22 -34.70 4.59
N ALA A 9 9.78 -34.78 3.34
CA ALA A 9 9.03 -33.70 2.72
C ALA A 9 7.83 -33.33 3.62
N ALA A 10 7.59 -32.04 3.81
CA ALA A 10 6.42 -31.58 4.56
C ALA A 10 5.13 -32.06 3.85
N ALA A 11 4.14 -32.50 4.62
CA ALA A 11 2.86 -32.93 4.07
C ALA A 11 2.12 -31.74 3.41
N PRO A 12 1.38 -31.95 2.29
CA PRO A 12 0.65 -30.89 1.63
C PRO A 12 -0.40 -30.26 2.55
N THR A 13 -0.61 -28.95 2.41
CA THR A 13 -1.72 -28.24 3.06
C THR A 13 -3.06 -28.71 2.50
N ARG A 14 -3.95 -29.19 3.36
CA ARG A 14 -5.26 -29.74 2.97
C ARG A 14 -6.31 -28.65 2.94
N ILE A 15 -6.81 -28.32 1.75
CA ILE A 15 -7.78 -27.26 1.52
C ILE A 15 -9.10 -27.90 1.09
N MET A 16 -10.22 -27.55 1.71
CA MET A 16 -11.55 -28.02 1.34
C MET A 16 -12.34 -26.87 0.70
N PRO A 17 -12.46 -26.84 -0.64
CA PRO A 17 -13.48 -26.06 -1.32
C PRO A 17 -14.86 -26.61 -0.95
N LEU A 18 -15.72 -25.80 -0.33
CA LEU A 18 -17.00 -26.21 0.23
C LEU A 18 -18.11 -25.25 -0.19
N GLY A 19 -19.16 -25.77 -0.83
CA GLY A 19 -20.26 -24.94 -1.29
C GLY A 19 -21.25 -25.66 -2.19
N ASP A 20 -21.85 -24.90 -3.10
CA ASP A 20 -22.84 -25.39 -4.06
C ASP A 20 -22.28 -25.50 -5.49
N SER A 21 -23.12 -25.25 -6.50
CA SER A 21 -22.78 -25.33 -7.93
C SER A 21 -21.67 -24.37 -8.33
N VAL A 22 -21.48 -23.25 -7.63
CA VAL A 22 -20.37 -22.32 -7.89
C VAL A 22 -19.02 -22.92 -7.45
N THR A 23 -19.02 -23.72 -6.38
CA THR A 23 -17.83 -24.49 -5.95
C THR A 23 -17.62 -25.75 -6.81
N ASP A 24 -18.70 -26.40 -7.22
CA ASP A 24 -18.67 -27.53 -8.15
C ASP A 24 -18.10 -27.13 -9.53
N GLY A 25 -18.43 -25.93 -10.01
CA GLY A 25 -18.13 -25.48 -11.38
C GLY A 25 -19.15 -26.02 -12.39
N TRP A 26 -20.43 -26.07 -12.01
CA TRP A 26 -21.47 -26.87 -12.69
C TRP A 26 -21.67 -26.56 -14.20
N THR A 27 -21.37 -25.36 -14.67
CA THR A 27 -21.22 -24.96 -16.09
C THR A 27 -20.83 -23.48 -16.12
N PRO A 28 -20.10 -22.97 -17.14
CA PRO A 28 -19.52 -23.67 -18.28
C PRO A 28 -18.14 -24.29 -18.00
N GLU A 29 -17.61 -24.13 -16.78
CA GLU A 29 -16.23 -24.46 -16.45
C GLU A 29 -16.17 -25.50 -15.30
N PRO A 30 -16.21 -26.81 -15.59
CA PRO A 30 -16.00 -27.85 -14.57
C PRO A 30 -14.75 -27.55 -13.75
N GLY A 31 -14.84 -27.55 -12.41
CA GLY A 31 -13.75 -27.08 -11.55
C GLY A 31 -13.89 -25.63 -11.07
N GLY A 32 -14.57 -24.77 -11.83
CA GLY A 32 -14.88 -23.39 -11.42
C GLY A 32 -13.65 -22.60 -10.98
N TYR A 33 -13.78 -21.86 -9.87
CA TYR A 33 -12.69 -21.03 -9.33
C TYR A 33 -11.46 -21.84 -8.88
N ARG A 34 -11.61 -23.15 -8.68
CA ARG A 34 -10.53 -24.03 -8.21
C ARG A 34 -9.39 -24.14 -9.22
N ILE A 35 -9.67 -23.94 -10.51
CA ILE A 35 -8.65 -23.95 -11.57
C ILE A 35 -7.63 -22.84 -11.34
N GLN A 36 -8.10 -21.59 -11.21
CA GLN A 36 -7.20 -20.44 -11.03
C GLN A 36 -6.55 -20.46 -9.65
N LEU A 37 -7.32 -20.78 -8.60
CA LEU A 37 -6.76 -20.96 -7.25
C LEU A 37 -5.62 -21.99 -7.23
N TRP A 38 -5.76 -23.11 -7.93
CA TRP A 38 -4.71 -24.12 -8.02
C TRP A 38 -3.47 -23.61 -8.76
N ASN A 39 -3.66 -22.89 -9.87
CA ASN A 39 -2.56 -22.27 -10.60
C ASN A 39 -1.76 -21.32 -9.70
N ASP A 40 -2.45 -20.49 -8.92
CA ASP A 40 -1.79 -19.53 -8.03
C ASP A 40 -1.02 -20.21 -6.89
N ILE A 41 -1.59 -21.26 -6.30
CA ILE A 41 -0.91 -22.10 -5.30
C ILE A 41 0.38 -22.69 -5.90
N VAL A 42 0.29 -23.33 -7.07
CA VAL A 42 1.46 -23.93 -7.73
C VAL A 42 2.51 -22.87 -8.09
N ASN A 43 2.09 -21.73 -8.63
CA ASN A 43 2.97 -20.64 -9.01
C ASN A 43 3.66 -19.98 -7.81
N SER A 44 3.02 -20.02 -6.63
CA SER A 44 3.62 -19.52 -5.38
C SER A 44 4.64 -20.47 -4.76
N GLY A 45 4.75 -21.70 -5.27
CA GLY A 45 5.62 -22.74 -4.70
C GLY A 45 5.04 -23.42 -3.46
N GLU A 46 3.79 -23.13 -3.10
CA GLU A 46 3.09 -23.81 -2.01
C GLU A 46 2.73 -25.25 -2.37
N VAL A 47 2.82 -26.14 -1.39
CA VAL A 47 2.44 -27.54 -1.54
C VAL A 47 1.09 -27.73 -0.86
N ALA A 48 0.03 -27.91 -1.66
CA ALA A 48 -1.33 -28.11 -1.17
C ALA A 48 -2.04 -29.27 -1.89
N GLU A 49 -3.12 -29.74 -1.30
CA GLU A 49 -4.09 -30.64 -1.93
C GLU A 49 -5.51 -30.14 -1.63
N PHE A 50 -6.40 -30.23 -2.62
CA PHE A 50 -7.82 -30.13 -2.37
C PHE A 50 -8.35 -31.46 -1.80
N VAL A 51 -9.30 -31.38 -0.87
CA VAL A 51 -9.89 -32.53 -0.20
C VAL A 51 -11.42 -32.44 -0.18
N GLY A 52 -12.07 -33.59 -0.22
CA GLY A 52 -13.53 -33.71 -0.25
C GLY A 52 -13.99 -34.97 -0.98
N SER A 53 -15.28 -35.24 -0.91
CA SER A 53 -15.96 -36.41 -1.44
C SER A 53 -16.32 -36.30 -2.92
N GLN A 54 -16.48 -35.08 -3.44
CA GLN A 54 -16.71 -34.82 -4.85
C GLN A 54 -15.38 -34.74 -5.61
N PHE A 55 -15.43 -35.00 -6.93
CA PHE A 55 -14.26 -35.04 -7.80
C PHE A 55 -14.65 -34.64 -9.23
N ASN A 56 -14.18 -33.48 -9.71
CA ASN A 56 -14.37 -33.03 -11.09
C ASN A 56 -13.28 -32.01 -11.52
N GLY A 57 -13.35 -31.51 -12.76
CA GLY A 57 -12.47 -30.46 -13.31
C GLY A 57 -11.59 -30.92 -14.49
N PRO A 58 -10.94 -29.97 -15.22
CA PRO A 58 -10.08 -30.30 -16.36
C PRO A 58 -8.77 -30.92 -15.90
N ALA A 59 -8.08 -31.64 -16.77
CA ALA A 59 -6.79 -32.29 -16.47
C ALA A 59 -5.69 -31.31 -16.01
N ALA A 60 -5.82 -30.02 -16.30
CA ALA A 60 -4.90 -28.97 -15.85
C ALA A 60 -5.06 -28.64 -14.35
N LEU A 61 -6.20 -28.98 -13.75
CA LEU A 61 -6.43 -28.83 -12.31
C LEU A 61 -5.72 -29.96 -11.57
N GLY A 62 -4.59 -29.69 -10.92
CA GLY A 62 -3.75 -30.73 -10.32
C GLY A 62 -4.35 -31.41 -9.08
N SER A 63 -5.35 -30.80 -8.43
CA SER A 63 -6.12 -31.43 -7.36
C SER A 63 -7.62 -31.21 -7.57
N HIS A 64 -8.37 -32.31 -7.67
CA HIS A 64 -9.75 -32.29 -8.16
C HIS A 64 -10.81 -32.43 -7.07
N HIS A 65 -10.44 -32.77 -5.84
CA HIS A 65 -11.39 -33.04 -4.78
C HIS A 65 -12.06 -31.76 -4.25
N HIS A 66 -13.31 -31.86 -3.81
CA HIS A 66 -14.07 -30.74 -3.25
C HIS A 66 -15.34 -31.23 -2.54
N GLU A 67 -16.05 -30.31 -1.90
CA GLU A 67 -17.40 -30.45 -1.38
C GLU A 67 -18.32 -29.40 -2.02
N GLY A 68 -18.31 -29.32 -3.35
CA GLY A 68 -19.23 -28.50 -4.13
C GLY A 68 -20.44 -29.34 -4.55
N HIS A 69 -21.63 -28.99 -4.08
CA HIS A 69 -22.85 -29.79 -4.31
C HIS A 69 -23.92 -28.95 -5.01
N ALA A 70 -24.05 -29.11 -6.33
CA ALA A 70 -25.00 -28.32 -7.12
C ALA A 70 -26.45 -28.42 -6.59
N GLY A 71 -27.09 -27.27 -6.40
CA GLY A 71 -28.46 -27.14 -5.90
C GLY A 71 -28.64 -27.29 -4.38
N TRP A 72 -27.56 -27.43 -3.61
CA TRP A 72 -27.63 -27.55 -2.15
C TRP A 72 -27.75 -26.19 -1.46
N THR A 73 -28.48 -26.18 -0.35
CA THR A 73 -28.68 -25.02 0.53
C THR A 73 -27.75 -25.05 1.74
N THR A 74 -27.73 -23.97 2.51
CA THR A 74 -27.09 -23.93 3.84
C THR A 74 -27.59 -25.06 4.76
N SER A 75 -28.87 -25.44 4.67
CA SER A 75 -29.43 -26.53 5.48
C SER A 75 -28.84 -27.90 5.10
N ASP A 76 -28.61 -28.14 3.81
CA ASP A 76 -28.07 -29.42 3.33
C ASP A 76 -26.60 -29.57 3.76
N ILE A 77 -25.80 -28.51 3.60
CA ILE A 77 -24.40 -28.49 4.06
C ILE A 77 -24.31 -28.62 5.59
N ALA A 78 -25.18 -27.96 6.35
CA ALA A 78 -25.21 -28.06 7.82
C ALA A 78 -25.46 -29.48 8.33
N GLY A 79 -26.12 -30.33 7.53
CA GLY A 79 -26.36 -31.74 7.84
C GLY A 79 -25.17 -32.66 7.58
N GLN A 80 -24.19 -32.25 6.76
CA GLN A 80 -23.09 -33.11 6.30
C GLN A 80 -21.70 -32.63 6.75
N VAL A 81 -21.50 -31.32 6.96
CA VAL A 81 -20.17 -30.71 7.14
C VAL A 81 -19.36 -31.35 8.27
N SER A 82 -20.02 -31.74 9.37
CA SER A 82 -19.35 -32.42 10.47
C SER A 82 -18.74 -33.77 10.08
N GLY A 83 -19.37 -34.51 9.16
CA GLY A 83 -18.83 -35.78 8.64
C GLY A 83 -17.63 -35.57 7.72
N TRP A 84 -17.66 -34.53 6.88
CA TRP A 84 -16.55 -34.20 5.98
C TRP A 84 -15.33 -33.68 6.72
N MET A 85 -15.52 -32.86 7.76
CA MET A 85 -14.42 -32.43 8.63
C MET A 85 -13.70 -33.63 9.26
N ALA A 86 -14.46 -34.62 9.75
CA ALA A 86 -13.91 -35.85 10.33
C ALA A 86 -13.22 -36.75 9.28
N ALA A 87 -13.79 -36.88 8.08
CA ALA A 87 -13.27 -37.76 7.03
C ALA A 87 -12.02 -37.19 6.33
N TYR A 88 -12.00 -35.88 6.11
CA TYR A 88 -11.01 -35.23 5.26
C TYR A 88 -10.09 -34.27 6.00
N ALA A 89 -10.31 -34.02 7.30
CA ALA A 89 -9.43 -33.23 8.18
C ALA A 89 -8.73 -32.04 7.48
N PRO A 90 -9.49 -31.11 6.87
CA PRO A 90 -8.92 -29.98 6.17
C PRO A 90 -8.26 -29.01 7.17
N GLN A 91 -7.19 -28.35 6.72
CA GLN A 91 -6.56 -27.26 7.45
C GLN A 91 -7.13 -25.90 7.00
N ILE A 92 -7.58 -25.80 5.75
CA ILE A 92 -8.25 -24.62 5.23
C ILE A 92 -9.62 -25.03 4.70
N VAL A 93 -10.68 -24.30 5.05
CA VAL A 93 -12.02 -24.48 4.47
C VAL A 93 -12.41 -23.20 3.73
N LEU A 94 -12.82 -23.33 2.48
CA LEU A 94 -13.31 -22.24 1.63
C LEU A 94 -14.82 -22.40 1.48
N LEU A 95 -15.60 -21.64 2.25
CA LEU A 95 -17.05 -21.78 2.40
C LEU A 95 -17.81 -20.71 1.60
N GLN A 96 -18.50 -21.13 0.54
CA GLN A 96 -19.44 -20.30 -0.21
C GLN A 96 -20.76 -21.04 -0.39
N ILE A 97 -21.79 -20.65 0.37
CA ILE A 97 -23.10 -21.32 0.35
C ILE A 97 -24.23 -20.37 0.75
N GLY A 98 -25.36 -20.44 0.05
CA GLY A 98 -26.57 -19.67 0.33
C GLY A 98 -27.34 -19.22 -0.91
N THR A 99 -26.71 -19.27 -2.09
CA THR A 99 -27.34 -18.90 -3.36
C THR A 99 -28.60 -19.71 -3.63
N ASN A 100 -28.59 -21.01 -3.36
CA ASN A 100 -29.76 -21.87 -3.55
C ASN A 100 -30.87 -21.65 -2.51
N ASP A 101 -30.55 -21.19 -1.28
CA ASP A 101 -31.57 -20.78 -0.32
C ASP A 101 -32.43 -19.66 -0.92
N ILE A 102 -31.79 -18.74 -1.65
CA ILE A 102 -32.42 -17.60 -2.32
C ILE A 102 -33.13 -18.04 -3.61
N ASN A 103 -32.41 -18.63 -4.57
CA ASN A 103 -32.94 -18.94 -5.90
C ASN A 103 -34.09 -19.97 -5.86
N MET A 104 -34.11 -20.83 -4.85
CA MET A 104 -35.18 -21.82 -4.64
C MET A 104 -36.23 -21.36 -3.63
N ASN A 105 -36.09 -20.15 -3.05
CA ASN A 105 -36.93 -19.62 -1.98
C ASN A 105 -37.05 -20.59 -0.78
N LYS A 106 -35.94 -21.20 -0.39
CA LYS A 106 -35.82 -22.15 0.73
C LYS A 106 -35.31 -21.45 1.99
N ASP A 107 -36.23 -20.77 2.66
CA ASP A 107 -35.95 -19.96 3.86
C ASP A 107 -34.72 -19.03 3.73
N PRO A 108 -34.74 -18.06 2.79
CA PRO A 108 -33.63 -17.13 2.61
C PRO A 108 -33.29 -16.34 3.89
N ALA A 109 -34.30 -16.00 4.70
CA ALA A 109 -34.12 -15.22 5.92
C ALA A 109 -33.37 -15.99 7.02
N GLY A 110 -33.55 -17.31 7.12
CA GLY A 110 -32.82 -18.16 8.07
C GLY A 110 -31.41 -18.55 7.60
N ALA A 111 -31.07 -18.35 6.33
CA ALA A 111 -29.83 -18.83 5.73
C ALA A 111 -28.56 -18.25 6.39
N PRO A 112 -28.46 -16.93 6.72
CA PRO A 112 -27.29 -16.40 7.43
C PRO A 112 -27.09 -17.05 8.82
N SER A 113 -28.18 -17.30 9.56
CA SER A 113 -28.08 -17.98 10.86
C SER A 113 -27.60 -19.43 10.71
N ARG A 114 -28.03 -20.13 9.65
CA ARG A 114 -27.54 -21.49 9.36
C ARG A 114 -26.07 -21.47 8.97
N LEU A 115 -25.64 -20.52 8.14
CA LEU A 115 -24.23 -20.34 7.80
C LEU A 115 -23.37 -20.10 9.05
N SER A 116 -23.82 -19.25 9.97
CA SER A 116 -23.16 -19.03 11.27
C SER A 116 -22.98 -20.34 12.05
N GLY A 117 -23.98 -21.23 12.03
CA GLY A 117 -23.91 -22.56 12.64
C GLY A 117 -22.97 -23.53 11.91
N ILE A 118 -22.91 -23.48 10.57
CA ILE A 118 -21.96 -24.27 9.76
C ILE A 118 -20.52 -23.89 10.14
N ILE A 119 -20.23 -22.59 10.25
CA ILE A 119 -18.92 -22.09 10.67
C ILE A 119 -18.56 -22.63 12.06
N ASP A 120 -19.52 -22.69 12.99
CA ASP A 120 -19.30 -23.25 14.32
C ASP A 120 -18.95 -24.74 14.28
N GLN A 121 -19.65 -25.53 13.45
CA GLN A 121 -19.35 -26.96 13.26
C GLN A 121 -17.94 -27.17 12.69
N ILE A 122 -17.55 -26.37 11.68
CA ILE A 122 -16.21 -26.42 11.09
C ILE A 122 -15.15 -26.08 12.14
N CYS A 123 -15.28 -24.93 12.82
CA CYS A 123 -14.30 -24.47 13.79
C CYS A 123 -14.11 -25.45 14.97
N THR A 124 -15.15 -26.22 15.33
CA THR A 124 -15.07 -27.21 16.41
C THR A 124 -14.18 -28.41 16.05
N GLN A 125 -14.05 -28.72 14.76
CA GLN A 125 -13.28 -29.88 14.27
C GLN A 125 -12.02 -29.47 13.49
N LEU A 126 -11.77 -28.16 13.36
CA LEU A 126 -10.65 -27.63 12.63
C LEU A 126 -9.33 -27.95 13.36
N PRO A 127 -8.30 -28.47 12.67
CA PRO A 127 -7.00 -28.68 13.28
C PRO A 127 -6.39 -27.38 13.81
N ALA A 128 -5.47 -27.50 14.77
CA ALA A 128 -4.74 -26.34 15.28
C ALA A 128 -4.04 -25.58 14.15
N GLY A 129 -4.21 -24.25 14.12
CA GLY A 129 -3.70 -23.39 13.05
C GLY A 129 -4.53 -23.40 11.77
N GLY A 130 -5.62 -24.18 11.71
CA GLY A 130 -6.51 -24.19 10.58
C GLY A 130 -7.34 -22.91 10.45
N LYS A 131 -7.87 -22.66 9.26
CA LYS A 131 -8.57 -21.41 8.90
C LYS A 131 -9.87 -21.70 8.15
N VAL A 132 -10.86 -20.84 8.36
CA VAL A 132 -12.13 -20.85 7.64
C VAL A 132 -12.29 -19.54 6.90
N PHE A 133 -12.42 -19.60 5.59
CA PHE A 133 -12.75 -18.44 4.78
C PHE A 133 -14.18 -18.56 4.32
N VAL A 134 -14.97 -17.52 4.57
CA VAL A 134 -16.40 -17.45 4.26
C VAL A 134 -16.58 -16.32 3.27
N THR A 135 -17.40 -16.50 2.23
CA THR A 135 -17.58 -15.45 1.23
C THR A 135 -18.91 -14.73 1.33
N THR A 136 -18.95 -13.49 0.86
CA THR A 136 -20.18 -12.96 0.24
C THR A 136 -20.60 -13.87 -0.92
N LEU A 137 -21.91 -14.03 -1.14
CA LEU A 137 -22.43 -14.70 -2.32
C LEU A 137 -22.20 -13.81 -3.54
N THR A 138 -21.94 -14.40 -4.71
CA THR A 138 -21.77 -13.69 -5.99
C THR A 138 -23.08 -13.04 -6.46
N PRO A 139 -23.04 -12.05 -7.37
CA PRO A 139 -24.24 -11.41 -7.89
C PRO A 139 -25.14 -12.38 -8.67
N GLU A 140 -26.42 -12.02 -8.79
CA GLU A 140 -27.42 -12.69 -9.63
C GLU A 140 -27.92 -11.72 -10.71
N SER A 141 -28.19 -12.23 -11.91
CA SER A 141 -28.75 -11.40 -13.00
C SER A 141 -30.22 -11.03 -12.77
N ASP A 142 -30.97 -11.84 -12.01
CA ASP A 142 -32.34 -11.47 -11.60
C ASP A 142 -32.29 -10.44 -10.46
N PRO A 143 -32.86 -9.24 -10.64
CA PRO A 143 -32.77 -8.18 -9.62
C PRO A 143 -33.41 -8.54 -8.27
N ASN A 144 -34.44 -9.40 -8.25
CA ASN A 144 -35.08 -9.80 -6.99
C ASN A 144 -34.22 -10.77 -6.20
N PHE A 145 -33.57 -11.72 -6.89
CA PHE A 145 -32.59 -12.61 -6.26
C PHE A 145 -31.36 -11.83 -5.83
N ASN A 146 -30.86 -10.91 -6.66
CA ASN A 146 -29.71 -10.09 -6.32
C ASN A 146 -29.95 -9.20 -5.09
N ASN A 147 -31.15 -8.64 -4.93
CA ASN A 147 -31.52 -7.91 -3.72
C ASN A 147 -31.53 -8.80 -2.47
N GLN A 148 -31.94 -10.06 -2.61
CA GLN A 148 -31.88 -11.03 -1.51
C GLN A 148 -30.44 -11.48 -1.21
N ILE A 149 -29.59 -11.60 -2.23
CA ILE A 149 -28.15 -11.83 -2.09
C ILE A 149 -27.52 -10.69 -1.28
N LEU A 150 -27.82 -9.43 -1.60
CA LEU A 150 -27.36 -8.27 -0.83
C LEU A 150 -27.83 -8.32 0.63
N ASN A 151 -29.10 -8.65 0.88
CA ASN A 151 -29.61 -8.82 2.24
C ASN A 151 -28.89 -9.94 3.02
N PHE A 152 -28.58 -11.06 2.36
CA PHE A 152 -27.78 -12.14 2.95
C PHE A 152 -26.36 -11.68 3.24
N ASN A 153 -25.70 -11.05 2.26
CA ASN A 153 -24.32 -10.58 2.34
C ASN A 153 -24.12 -9.55 3.44
N ASN A 154 -25.08 -8.65 3.66
CA ASN A 154 -25.04 -7.64 4.72
C ASN A 154 -24.98 -8.24 6.14
N GLN A 155 -25.36 -9.51 6.32
CA GLN A 155 -25.27 -10.20 7.63
C GLN A 155 -23.89 -10.81 7.89
N LEU A 156 -23.10 -11.06 6.83
CA LEU A 156 -21.87 -11.85 6.93
C LEU A 156 -20.74 -11.19 7.73
N PRO A 157 -20.50 -9.86 7.62
CA PRO A 157 -19.48 -9.22 8.44
C PRO A 157 -19.73 -9.38 9.93
N GLY A 158 -20.96 -9.14 10.39
CA GLY A 158 -21.35 -9.33 11.79
C GLY A 158 -21.22 -10.80 12.25
N ILE A 159 -21.57 -11.76 11.37
CA ILE A 159 -21.36 -13.19 11.65
C ILE A 159 -19.88 -13.49 11.82
N VAL A 160 -19.02 -13.15 10.85
CA VAL A 160 -17.58 -13.43 10.89
C VAL A 160 -16.95 -12.79 12.12
N GLN A 161 -17.28 -11.53 12.39
CA GLN A 161 -16.76 -10.80 13.54
C GLN A 161 -17.20 -11.42 14.88
N SER A 162 -18.44 -11.91 14.98
CA SER A 162 -18.89 -12.65 16.17
C SER A 162 -18.07 -13.93 16.42
N LYS A 163 -17.53 -14.55 15.37
CA LYS A 163 -16.64 -15.71 15.50
C LYS A 163 -15.22 -15.29 15.87
N GLN A 164 -14.71 -14.23 15.25
CA GLN A 164 -13.39 -13.68 15.55
C GLN A 164 -13.27 -13.16 16.99
N SER A 165 -14.32 -12.53 17.52
CA SER A 165 -14.32 -11.99 18.90
C SER A 165 -14.17 -13.06 19.98
N VAL A 166 -14.48 -14.32 19.65
CA VAL A 166 -14.26 -15.50 20.50
C VAL A 166 -13.07 -16.35 20.04
N GLY A 167 -12.18 -15.77 19.23
CA GLY A 167 -10.90 -16.37 18.82
C GLY A 167 -10.99 -17.42 17.73
N LYS A 168 -12.12 -17.55 17.02
CA LYS A 168 -12.21 -18.49 15.89
C LYS A 168 -11.48 -17.93 14.66
N PRO A 169 -10.73 -18.77 13.90
CA PRO A 169 -9.92 -18.35 12.76
C PRO A 169 -10.78 -18.21 11.49
N VAL A 170 -11.73 -17.28 11.52
CA VAL A 170 -12.70 -17.06 10.43
C VAL A 170 -12.39 -15.76 9.71
N PHE A 171 -12.40 -15.77 8.38
CA PHE A 171 -12.08 -14.63 7.52
C PHE A 171 -13.19 -14.43 6.49
N LEU A 172 -13.57 -13.17 6.23
CA LEU A 172 -14.53 -12.84 5.18
C LEU A 172 -13.78 -12.58 3.86
N VAL A 173 -14.32 -13.07 2.75
CA VAL A 173 -13.82 -12.83 1.39
C VAL A 173 -14.94 -12.23 0.55
N ASP A 174 -14.69 -11.10 -0.09
CA ASP A 174 -15.72 -10.45 -0.90
C ASP A 174 -15.74 -11.00 -2.33
N GLN A 175 -16.63 -11.95 -2.61
CA GLN A 175 -16.85 -12.49 -3.95
C GLN A 175 -17.96 -11.74 -4.72
N TYR A 176 -18.85 -11.03 -4.03
CA TYR A 176 -19.90 -10.23 -4.66
C TYR A 176 -19.32 -9.14 -5.56
N HIS A 177 -18.26 -8.45 -5.10
CA HIS A 177 -17.60 -7.40 -5.89
C HIS A 177 -16.42 -7.88 -6.74
N THR A 178 -16.03 -9.15 -6.62
CA THR A 178 -14.95 -9.72 -7.43
C THR A 178 -15.39 -9.97 -8.88
N ILE A 179 -16.69 -10.16 -9.10
CA ILE A 179 -17.28 -10.37 -10.42
C ILE A 179 -18.54 -9.52 -10.60
N THR A 180 -18.98 -9.34 -11.83
CA THR A 180 -20.20 -8.60 -12.16
C THR A 180 -21.25 -9.52 -12.80
N THR A 181 -22.47 -9.03 -13.00
CA THR A 181 -23.49 -9.78 -13.76
C THR A 181 -23.08 -10.07 -15.21
N ALA A 182 -22.15 -9.29 -15.78
CA ALA A 182 -21.57 -9.57 -17.10
C ALA A 182 -20.64 -10.79 -17.10
N ASP A 183 -20.13 -11.16 -15.93
CA ASP A 183 -19.30 -12.34 -15.74
C ASP A 183 -20.13 -13.60 -15.47
N LEU A 184 -21.46 -13.56 -15.61
CA LEU A 184 -22.36 -14.71 -15.39
C LEU A 184 -22.79 -15.32 -16.73
N ALA A 185 -22.59 -16.63 -16.87
CA ALA A 185 -22.88 -17.38 -18.10
C ALA A 185 -24.38 -17.66 -18.30
N ASP A 186 -25.11 -17.89 -17.20
CA ASP A 186 -26.54 -18.23 -17.21
C ASP A 186 -27.38 -17.37 -16.26
N GLY A 187 -26.77 -16.35 -15.67
CA GLY A 187 -27.38 -15.45 -14.70
C GLY A 187 -27.08 -15.78 -13.23
N THR A 188 -26.49 -16.94 -12.95
CA THR A 188 -26.06 -17.37 -11.59
C THR A 188 -24.61 -17.83 -11.58
N HIS A 189 -24.21 -18.64 -12.57
CA HIS A 189 -22.88 -19.25 -12.61
C HIS A 189 -21.88 -18.35 -13.33
N PRO A 190 -20.69 -18.13 -12.76
CA PRO A 190 -19.63 -17.38 -13.41
C PRO A 190 -19.18 -17.99 -14.75
N THR A 191 -18.71 -17.13 -15.64
CA THR A 191 -17.92 -17.46 -16.83
C THR A 191 -16.51 -17.90 -16.43
N PRO A 192 -15.70 -18.47 -17.32
CA PRO A 192 -14.31 -18.82 -17.01
C PRO A 192 -13.49 -17.62 -16.49
N ALA A 193 -13.73 -16.43 -17.04
CA ALA A 193 -13.08 -15.20 -16.58
C ALA A 193 -13.56 -14.79 -15.17
N GLY A 194 -14.87 -14.90 -14.89
CA GLY A 194 -15.41 -14.68 -13.55
C GLY A 194 -14.83 -15.65 -12.53
N TYR A 195 -14.81 -16.95 -12.84
CA TYR A 195 -14.18 -17.96 -11.98
C TYR A 195 -12.68 -17.70 -11.76
N SER A 196 -11.95 -17.21 -12.76
CA SER A 196 -10.55 -16.82 -12.61
C SER A 196 -10.41 -15.72 -11.54
N ARG A 197 -11.19 -14.64 -11.64
CA ARG A 197 -11.15 -13.54 -10.65
C ARG A 197 -11.48 -14.05 -9.24
N MET A 198 -12.47 -14.94 -9.13
CA MET A 198 -12.83 -15.56 -7.85
C MET A 198 -11.66 -16.39 -7.28
N GLY A 199 -10.95 -17.13 -8.14
CA GLY A 199 -9.76 -17.90 -7.76
C GLY A 199 -8.64 -17.00 -7.22
N ASP A 200 -8.36 -15.90 -7.91
CA ASP A 200 -7.37 -14.89 -7.48
C ASP A 200 -7.76 -14.29 -6.11
N ALA A 201 -9.05 -14.01 -5.89
CA ALA A 201 -9.57 -13.46 -4.63
C ALA A 201 -9.44 -14.47 -3.48
N TRP A 202 -9.74 -15.75 -3.72
CA TRP A 202 -9.52 -16.82 -2.76
C TRP A 202 -8.04 -16.94 -2.39
N PHE A 203 -7.16 -16.98 -3.39
CA PHE A 203 -5.72 -17.10 -3.16
C PHE A 203 -5.18 -15.88 -2.40
N SER A 204 -5.59 -14.68 -2.78
CA SER A 204 -5.22 -13.43 -2.10
C SER A 204 -5.66 -13.43 -0.63
N ALA A 205 -6.85 -13.95 -0.33
CA ALA A 205 -7.32 -14.09 1.05
C ALA A 205 -6.50 -15.12 1.84
N ILE A 206 -6.18 -16.27 1.23
CA ILE A 206 -5.33 -17.29 1.84
C ILE A 206 -3.95 -16.70 2.16
N GLN A 207 -3.30 -16.07 1.17
CA GLN A 207 -2.01 -15.39 1.35
C GLN A 207 -2.08 -14.29 2.41
N SER A 208 -3.12 -13.47 2.40
CA SER A 208 -3.31 -12.42 3.40
C SER A 208 -3.49 -13.00 4.81
N SER A 209 -4.12 -14.17 4.95
CA SER A 209 -4.24 -14.87 6.24
C SER A 209 -2.90 -15.47 6.72
N VAL A 210 -2.02 -15.84 5.78
CA VAL A 210 -0.70 -16.43 6.04
C VAL A 210 0.29 -15.31 6.39
N ALA A 211 0.27 -14.23 5.63
CA ALA A 211 1.00 -12.98 5.90
C ALA A 211 0.54 -12.28 7.19
N SER A 212 -0.71 -12.47 7.61
CA SER A 212 -1.26 -11.84 8.81
C SER A 212 -1.07 -12.60 10.11
N GLY A 213 -0.47 -13.81 10.12
CA GLY A 213 -0.25 -14.59 11.35
C GLY A 213 -1.39 -14.40 12.35
N GLY A 214 -2.62 -14.70 11.92
CA GLY A 214 -3.85 -14.14 12.48
C GLY A 214 -3.82 -13.85 13.98
N THR A 215 -3.71 -12.58 14.37
CA THR A 215 -3.81 -12.12 15.77
C THR A 215 -4.18 -10.64 15.96
N GLY A 216 -4.49 -9.87 14.91
CA GLY A 216 -4.97 -8.50 15.10
C GLY A 216 -6.41 -8.47 15.57
N VAL A 217 -6.68 -7.95 16.77
CA VAL A 217 -8.05 -7.67 17.24
C VAL A 217 -8.47 -6.31 16.66
N ASN A 218 -9.68 -6.21 16.09
CA ASN A 218 -10.24 -4.90 15.78
C ASN A 218 -10.51 -4.15 17.09
N VAL A 219 -9.64 -3.21 17.43
CA VAL A 219 -9.69 -2.42 18.68
C VAL A 219 -10.58 -1.18 18.57
N ALA A 220 -11.13 -0.87 17.39
CA ALA A 220 -12.07 0.23 17.21
C ALA A 220 -13.49 -0.12 17.70
N VAL A 221 -13.83 -1.41 17.82
CA VAL A 221 -15.19 -1.86 18.15
C VAL A 221 -15.70 -1.25 19.45
N GLY A 222 -16.85 -0.56 19.36
CA GLY A 222 -17.52 0.07 20.50
C GLY A 222 -16.75 1.21 21.17
N LYS A 223 -15.71 1.75 20.50
CA LYS A 223 -14.94 2.89 21.01
C LYS A 223 -15.72 4.20 20.90
N ALA A 224 -15.27 5.20 21.65
CA ALA A 224 -15.89 6.52 21.61
C ALA A 224 -15.60 7.17 20.24
N VAL A 225 -16.65 7.65 19.59
CA VAL A 225 -16.54 8.31 18.28
C VAL A 225 -17.20 9.69 18.32
N THR A 226 -16.50 10.68 17.79
CA THR A 226 -17.03 12.03 17.55
C THR A 226 -17.02 12.32 16.06
N ALA A 227 -18.11 12.86 15.52
CA ALA A 227 -18.18 13.27 14.12
C ALA A 227 -18.40 14.78 13.98
N SER A 228 -18.03 15.32 12.82
CA SER A 228 -18.30 16.72 12.46
C SER A 228 -19.80 17.03 12.41
N SER A 229 -20.59 16.06 11.95
CA SER A 229 -22.05 16.09 11.94
C SER A 229 -22.60 14.67 11.77
N SER A 230 -23.89 14.47 12.03
CA SER A 230 -24.57 13.20 11.79
C SER A 230 -25.94 13.41 11.16
N GLY A 231 -26.28 12.59 10.17
CA GLY A 231 -27.66 12.47 9.67
C GLY A 231 -28.60 11.90 10.73
N ALA A 232 -29.91 12.14 10.58
CA ALA A 232 -30.91 11.61 11.51
C ALA A 232 -30.87 10.06 11.52
N GLY A 233 -30.62 9.47 12.68
CA GLY A 233 -30.49 8.01 12.84
C GLY A 233 -29.15 7.42 12.38
N ARG A 234 -28.19 8.25 11.96
CA ARG A 234 -26.89 7.83 11.41
C ARG A 234 -25.74 8.30 12.31
N ALA A 235 -25.79 7.89 13.58
CA ALA A 235 -24.85 8.33 14.61
C ALA A 235 -23.42 7.85 14.35
N ALA A 236 -22.42 8.60 14.82
CA ALA A 236 -21.00 8.30 14.60
C ALA A 236 -20.56 6.93 15.14
N SER A 237 -21.23 6.43 16.19
CA SER A 237 -20.96 5.11 16.76
C SER A 237 -21.22 3.96 15.80
N LEU A 238 -22.07 4.15 14.79
CA LEU A 238 -22.42 3.12 13.80
C LEU A 238 -21.27 2.81 12.84
N ALA A 239 -20.22 3.63 12.80
CA ALA A 239 -19.02 3.34 12.00
C ALA A 239 -18.03 2.41 12.73
N VAL A 240 -18.29 2.03 13.97
CA VAL A 240 -17.42 1.16 14.77
C VAL A 240 -18.22 0.12 15.57
N ASP A 241 -19.44 -0.17 15.13
CA ASP A 241 -20.39 -1.00 15.87
C ASP A 241 -20.34 -2.47 15.48
N ALA A 242 -19.37 -2.86 14.65
CA ALA A 242 -19.16 -4.22 14.20
C ALA A 242 -20.28 -4.73 13.26
N ASN A 243 -20.91 -3.83 12.52
CA ASN A 243 -22.05 -4.14 11.67
C ASN A 243 -22.06 -3.31 10.38
N CYS A 244 -21.54 -3.90 9.30
CA CYS A 244 -21.54 -3.29 7.95
C CYS A 244 -22.93 -3.00 7.37
N GLY A 245 -24.03 -3.49 7.97
CA GLY A 245 -25.40 -3.15 7.58
C GLY A 245 -25.92 -1.85 8.21
N THR A 246 -25.14 -1.22 9.08
CA THR A 246 -25.39 0.10 9.68
C THR A 246 -24.29 1.07 9.27
N GLU A 247 -24.55 2.38 9.36
CA GLU A 247 -23.54 3.37 8.96
C GLU A 247 -23.71 4.71 9.67
N TRP A 248 -22.57 5.38 9.86
CA TRP A 248 -22.55 6.81 10.10
C TRP A 248 -22.65 7.55 8.77
N THR A 249 -23.42 8.63 8.74
CA THR A 249 -23.41 9.58 7.63
C THR A 249 -23.24 10.99 8.12
N ALA A 250 -22.51 11.80 7.36
CA ALA A 250 -22.51 13.25 7.54
C ALA A 250 -23.93 13.83 7.35
N ASN A 251 -24.23 14.94 8.03
CA ASN A 251 -25.49 15.65 7.81
C ASN A 251 -25.44 16.39 6.45
N GLY A 252 -25.97 15.74 5.41
CA GLY A 252 -25.94 16.24 4.03
C GLY A 252 -24.56 16.11 3.38
N ASN A 253 -24.39 16.72 2.21
CA ASN A 253 -23.19 16.62 1.38
C ASN A 253 -22.07 17.63 1.74
N ILE A 254 -21.96 18.00 3.02
CA ILE A 254 -20.95 18.95 3.50
C ILE A 254 -19.57 18.29 3.43
N ARG A 255 -18.58 19.00 2.88
CA ARG A 255 -17.19 18.57 2.78
C ARG A 255 -16.24 19.66 3.30
N PRO A 256 -15.16 19.32 4.00
CA PRO A 256 -14.87 17.97 4.51
C PRO A 256 -15.84 17.58 5.63
N SER A 257 -16.11 16.28 5.74
CA SER A 257 -16.80 15.69 6.90
C SER A 257 -15.90 14.65 7.53
N SER A 258 -15.95 14.51 8.86
CA SER A 258 -15.03 13.63 9.57
C SER A 258 -15.68 12.86 10.69
N LEU A 259 -15.13 11.68 10.99
CA LEU A 259 -15.27 11.02 12.28
C LEU A 259 -13.89 10.85 12.92
N THR A 260 -13.86 10.85 14.24
CA THR A 260 -12.67 10.60 15.06
C THR A 260 -12.98 9.51 16.07
N VAL A 261 -12.21 8.43 16.06
CA VAL A 261 -12.25 7.34 17.03
C VAL A 261 -11.20 7.59 18.12
N ASP A 262 -11.61 7.51 19.39
CA ASP A 262 -10.72 7.48 20.56
C ASP A 262 -10.63 6.04 21.10
N LEU A 263 -9.47 5.40 20.93
CA LEU A 263 -9.22 4.04 21.42
C LEU A 263 -9.15 3.95 22.96
N GLY A 264 -9.04 5.08 23.65
CA GLY A 264 -8.96 5.23 25.11
C GLY A 264 -7.53 5.21 25.66
N ALA A 265 -6.56 4.70 24.88
CA ALA A 265 -5.13 4.68 25.19
C ALA A 265 -4.32 4.58 23.88
N ASN A 266 -3.01 4.81 23.95
CA ASN A 266 -2.12 4.52 22.82
C ASN A 266 -2.07 3.01 22.59
N VAL A 267 -2.40 2.58 21.37
CA VAL A 267 -2.41 1.19 20.93
C VAL A 267 -1.51 1.07 19.71
N ASN A 268 -0.79 -0.06 19.60
CA ASN A 268 -0.09 -0.40 18.36
C ASN A 268 -1.12 -0.83 17.33
N ILE A 269 -1.27 -0.06 16.27
CA ILE A 269 -2.13 -0.35 15.13
C ILE A 269 -1.25 -0.80 13.98
N SER A 270 -1.59 -1.93 13.37
CA SER A 270 -0.91 -2.45 12.18
C SER A 270 -1.65 -2.11 10.89
N ARG A 271 -2.97 -1.91 10.97
CA ARG A 271 -3.84 -1.75 9.81
C ARG A 271 -5.12 -0.99 10.16
N ALA A 272 -5.59 -0.18 9.22
CA ALA A 272 -6.93 0.39 9.22
C ALA A 272 -7.70 -0.14 8.01
N GLU A 273 -8.98 -0.43 8.20
CA GLU A 273 -9.91 -0.79 7.12
C GLU A 273 -11.09 0.18 7.18
N THR A 274 -11.43 0.81 6.05
CA THR A 274 -12.55 1.75 5.95
C THR A 274 -13.53 1.26 4.88
N GLN A 275 -14.77 1.04 5.26
CA GLN A 275 -15.87 0.68 4.38
C GLN A 275 -16.84 1.86 4.28
N PHE A 276 -17.03 2.37 3.07
CA PHE A 276 -17.96 3.46 2.79
C PHE A 276 -19.30 2.92 2.28
N GLU A 277 -20.38 3.64 2.56
CA GLU A 277 -21.79 3.28 2.28
C GLU A 277 -22.06 2.88 0.81
N PHE A 278 -21.37 3.50 -0.16
CA PHE A 278 -21.56 3.24 -1.61
C PHE A 278 -20.31 2.64 -2.29
N GLY A 279 -19.42 1.97 -1.54
CA GLY A 279 -18.13 1.49 -2.06
C GLY A 279 -18.21 0.56 -3.29
N ASP A 280 -19.38 0.02 -3.58
CA ASP A 280 -19.66 -1.03 -4.57
C ASP A 280 -19.76 -0.52 -6.02
N GLY A 281 -19.58 0.78 -6.23
CA GLY A 281 -19.57 1.44 -7.54
C GLY A 281 -19.11 2.89 -7.51
N GLU A 282 -18.81 3.41 -6.32
CA GLU A 282 -18.40 4.79 -6.09
C GLU A 282 -17.13 4.83 -5.26
N PHE A 283 -16.25 5.76 -5.62
CA PHE A 283 -15.09 6.04 -4.80
C PHE A 283 -15.34 7.19 -3.84
N TYR A 284 -14.70 7.10 -2.69
CA TYR A 284 -14.59 8.20 -1.76
C TYR A 284 -13.17 8.72 -1.74
N GLN A 285 -13.03 10.04 -1.66
CA GLN A 285 -11.77 10.69 -1.40
C GLN A 285 -11.73 11.04 0.07
N TYR A 286 -10.69 10.60 0.76
CA TYR A 286 -10.58 10.78 2.21
C TYR A 286 -9.13 10.77 2.67
N ARG A 287 -8.90 11.19 3.91
CA ARG A 287 -7.62 11.06 4.59
C ARG A 287 -7.85 10.47 5.97
N ILE A 288 -6.98 9.55 6.39
CA ILE A 288 -6.92 9.07 7.76
C ILE A 288 -5.73 9.77 8.42
N ASP A 289 -5.98 10.45 9.54
CA ASP A 289 -4.94 11.00 10.41
C ASP A 289 -4.90 10.18 11.71
N SER A 290 -3.70 9.99 12.27
CA SER A 290 -3.51 9.37 13.58
C SER A 290 -2.89 10.37 14.57
N SER A 291 -3.18 10.18 15.87
CA SER A 291 -2.63 11.03 16.93
C SER A 291 -2.49 10.26 18.24
N THR A 292 -1.49 10.61 19.05
CA THR A 292 -1.32 10.07 20.41
C THR A 292 -2.00 10.92 21.49
N ASP A 293 -2.31 12.19 21.19
CA ASP A 293 -2.79 13.19 22.15
C ASP A 293 -4.11 13.87 21.75
N GLY A 294 -4.59 13.64 20.53
CA GLY A 294 -5.81 14.23 19.98
C GLY A 294 -5.63 15.67 19.51
N VAL A 295 -4.42 16.21 19.59
CA VAL A 295 -4.07 17.60 19.26
C VAL A 295 -3.13 17.63 18.06
N ASN A 296 -2.06 16.84 18.10
CA ASN A 296 -1.05 16.73 17.04
C ASN A 296 -1.37 15.52 16.16
N TRP A 297 -1.60 15.77 14.86
CA TRP A 297 -2.05 14.75 13.93
C TRP A 297 -0.99 14.47 12.87
N THR A 298 -0.78 13.20 12.55
CA THR A 298 0.08 12.74 11.46
C THR A 298 -0.75 11.94 10.48
N THR A 299 -0.57 12.16 9.18
CA THR A 299 -1.27 11.40 8.15
C THR A 299 -0.94 9.92 8.28
N TYR A 300 -1.96 9.10 8.50
CA TYR A 300 -1.89 7.64 8.49
C TYR A 300 -2.11 7.09 7.08
N ALA A 301 -3.06 7.65 6.32
CA ALA A 301 -3.29 7.31 4.92
C ALA A 301 -3.88 8.51 4.18
N ASP A 302 -3.40 8.79 2.97
CA ASP A 302 -3.94 9.86 2.12
C ASP A 302 -4.56 9.28 0.85
N ARG A 303 -5.89 9.34 0.79
CA ARG A 303 -6.72 8.94 -0.35
C ARG A 303 -7.51 10.11 -0.89
N THR A 304 -7.06 11.35 -0.69
CA THR A 304 -7.78 12.55 -1.16
C THR A 304 -7.80 12.68 -2.68
N GLY A 305 -6.91 11.98 -3.39
CA GLY A 305 -6.94 11.84 -4.85
C GLY A 305 -7.56 10.52 -5.35
N ASN A 306 -8.19 9.73 -4.47
CA ASN A 306 -8.72 8.42 -4.87
C ASN A 306 -9.82 8.55 -5.95
N THR A 307 -9.74 7.68 -6.95
CA THR A 307 -10.77 7.51 -7.99
C THR A 307 -11.11 6.03 -8.21
N ALA A 308 -10.66 5.14 -7.32
CA ALA A 308 -10.90 3.71 -7.40
C ALA A 308 -12.12 3.33 -6.54
N PRO A 309 -13.24 2.91 -7.15
CA PRO A 309 -14.39 2.41 -6.41
C PRO A 309 -14.02 1.04 -5.80
N THR A 310 -14.23 0.89 -4.50
CA THR A 310 -14.07 -0.39 -3.80
C THR A 310 -14.89 -0.40 -2.51
N SER A 311 -15.46 -1.57 -2.20
CA SER A 311 -16.27 -1.83 -1.02
C SER A 311 -15.47 -1.77 0.29
N LEU A 312 -14.15 -1.96 0.24
CA LEU A 312 -13.28 -1.96 1.41
C LEU A 312 -11.92 -1.34 1.08
N TYR A 313 -11.59 -0.26 1.77
CA TYR A 313 -10.28 0.35 1.68
C TYR A 313 -9.38 -0.17 2.80
N VAL A 314 -8.21 -0.71 2.43
CA VAL A 314 -7.23 -1.25 3.37
C VAL A 314 -5.97 -0.39 3.38
N ASP A 315 -5.59 0.10 4.55
CA ASP A 315 -4.42 0.95 4.76
C ASP A 315 -3.48 0.35 5.83
N ASN A 316 -2.35 -0.19 5.36
CA ASN A 316 -1.35 -0.90 6.18
C ASN A 316 -0.18 0.03 6.54
N ASN A 317 -0.32 0.82 7.61
CA ASN A 317 0.73 1.75 8.05
C ASN A 317 0.96 1.62 9.56
N PRO A 318 1.82 0.69 10.03
CA PRO A 318 1.99 0.46 11.45
C PRO A 318 2.34 1.72 12.24
N VAL A 319 1.56 2.02 13.29
CA VAL A 319 1.75 3.21 14.14
C VAL A 319 1.30 2.93 15.57
N THR A 320 1.92 3.59 16.54
CA THR A 320 1.37 3.67 17.91
C THR A 320 0.55 4.95 18.03
N ALA A 321 -0.77 4.85 18.19
CA ALA A 321 -1.66 6.00 18.30
C ALA A 321 -2.88 5.70 19.18
N ARG A 322 -3.54 6.75 19.68
CA ARG A 322 -4.78 6.67 20.45
C ARG A 322 -5.99 7.10 19.63
N TYR A 323 -5.81 8.09 18.77
CA TYR A 323 -6.87 8.70 18.00
C TYR A 323 -6.67 8.45 16.51
N PHE A 324 -7.76 8.17 15.81
CA PHE A 324 -7.78 8.07 14.36
C PHE A 324 -8.93 8.90 13.81
N ARG A 325 -8.65 9.79 12.86
CA ARG A 325 -9.64 10.66 12.24
C ARG A 325 -9.73 10.37 10.74
N VAL A 326 -10.88 9.89 10.30
CA VAL A 326 -11.20 9.77 8.87
C VAL A 326 -11.87 11.06 8.43
N THR A 327 -11.28 11.74 7.45
CA THR A 327 -11.79 12.99 6.88
C THR A 327 -12.14 12.75 5.42
N GLY A 328 -13.43 12.63 5.11
CA GLY A 328 -13.92 12.54 3.74
C GLY A 328 -13.92 13.90 3.07
N THR A 329 -13.19 14.02 1.96
CA THR A 329 -12.97 15.26 1.20
C THR A 329 -13.83 15.35 -0.06
N ALA A 330 -14.15 14.22 -0.70
CA ALA A 330 -15.10 14.16 -1.80
C ALA A 330 -15.74 12.76 -1.90
N ALA A 331 -16.82 12.67 -2.67
CA ALA A 331 -17.33 11.41 -3.21
C ALA A 331 -17.37 11.52 -4.74
N GLN A 332 -17.42 10.39 -5.43
CA GLN A 332 -17.52 10.32 -6.88
C GLN A 332 -18.65 11.21 -7.41
N ASN A 333 -19.85 11.15 -6.81
CA ASN A 333 -20.91 12.12 -7.08
C ASN A 333 -20.92 13.21 -6.02
N SER A 334 -20.92 14.46 -6.47
CA SER A 334 -20.89 15.65 -5.60
C SER A 334 -22.18 15.84 -4.77
N GLY A 335 -23.25 15.12 -5.11
CA GLY A 335 -24.50 15.08 -4.35
C GLY A 335 -24.43 14.23 -3.08
N ASP A 336 -23.46 13.33 -2.97
CA ASP A 336 -23.45 12.31 -1.92
C ASP A 336 -22.85 12.85 -0.62
N TRP A 337 -23.31 12.32 0.50
CA TRP A 337 -22.70 12.56 1.81
C TRP A 337 -21.44 11.70 1.99
N ILE A 338 -20.70 11.88 3.08
CA ILE A 338 -19.70 10.89 3.50
C ILE A 338 -20.44 9.89 4.38
N GLY A 339 -20.54 8.64 3.93
CA GLY A 339 -21.11 7.53 4.69
C GLY A 339 -20.03 6.48 4.96
N ILE A 340 -19.83 6.10 6.22
CA ILE A 340 -18.90 5.03 6.62
C ILE A 340 -19.70 3.97 7.37
N SER A 341 -19.80 2.80 6.76
CA SER A 341 -20.46 1.63 7.35
C SER A 341 -19.57 0.98 8.41
N GLU A 342 -18.25 0.91 8.17
CA GLU A 342 -17.31 0.41 9.17
C GLU A 342 -15.93 1.07 9.05
N PHE A 343 -15.32 1.35 10.21
CA PHE A 343 -13.95 1.82 10.35
C PHE A 343 -13.24 1.00 11.42
N GLN A 344 -12.33 0.14 10.96
CA GLN A 344 -11.75 -0.93 11.76
C GLN A 344 -10.24 -0.68 11.94
N LEU A 345 -9.72 -0.92 13.15
CA LEU A 345 -8.31 -0.71 13.49
C LEU A 345 -7.75 -1.96 14.16
N TYR A 346 -6.70 -2.56 13.61
CA TYR A 346 -6.19 -3.85 14.09
C TYR A 346 -4.88 -3.72 14.86
N ASN A 347 -4.77 -4.42 16.01
CA ASN A 347 -3.60 -4.41 16.88
C ASN A 347 -2.75 -5.69 16.81
N GLY A 348 -2.40 -6.16 15.62
CA GLY A 348 -1.58 -7.38 15.47
C GLY A 348 -0.09 -7.12 15.73
N ALA A 349 0.60 -8.05 16.41
CA ALA A 349 2.05 -8.05 16.49
C ALA A 349 2.63 -8.32 15.10
N SER A 350 3.47 -7.41 14.59
CA SER A 350 4.22 -7.62 13.36
C SER A 350 5.21 -8.78 13.55
N THR A 351 4.84 -9.98 13.11
CA THR A 351 5.80 -11.02 12.70
C THR A 351 5.74 -11.20 11.18
N VAL A 352 5.65 -10.09 10.45
CA VAL A 352 5.55 -10.09 8.99
C VAL A 352 6.95 -10.37 8.44
N ALA A 353 7.17 -11.57 7.89
CA ALA A 353 8.07 -11.68 6.75
C ALA A 353 7.48 -10.74 5.69
N ALA A 354 8.21 -9.67 5.34
CA ALA A 354 7.66 -8.51 4.65
C ALA A 354 6.79 -8.91 3.46
N SER A 355 5.64 -8.26 3.29
CA SER A 355 4.86 -8.33 2.05
C SER A 355 5.66 -7.66 0.93
N SER A 356 5.38 -8.03 -0.31
CA SER A 356 5.88 -7.40 -1.54
C SER A 356 6.02 -5.87 -1.41
N LEU A 357 7.19 -5.36 -1.80
CA LEU A 357 7.48 -3.92 -1.77
C LEU A 357 6.44 -3.15 -2.60
N THR A 358 5.90 -2.06 -2.06
CA THR A 358 4.88 -1.25 -2.75
C THR A 358 5.48 -0.43 -3.90
N ASN A 359 4.66 -0.07 -4.89
CA ASN A 359 5.09 0.82 -5.96
C ASN A 359 5.40 2.20 -5.39
N GLY A 360 6.49 2.82 -5.83
CA GLY A 360 6.91 4.12 -5.32
C GLY A 360 8.29 4.53 -5.79
N VAL A 361 8.75 5.70 -5.35
CA VAL A 361 10.13 6.14 -5.56
C VAL A 361 10.90 5.89 -4.26
N TYR A 362 12.10 5.33 -4.37
CA TYR A 362 12.91 4.91 -3.24
C TYR A 362 14.35 5.39 -3.38
N GLU A 363 14.98 5.68 -2.25
CA GLU A 363 16.42 5.50 -2.11
C GLU A 363 16.66 4.04 -1.72
N ILE A 364 17.51 3.33 -2.46
CA ILE A 364 17.84 1.92 -2.19
C ILE A 364 19.20 1.90 -1.53
N LEU A 365 19.26 1.51 -0.25
CA LEU A 365 20.45 1.67 0.59
C LEU A 365 21.06 0.31 0.94
N ALA A 366 22.37 0.19 0.81
CA ALA A 366 23.15 -0.97 1.24
C ALA A 366 22.99 -1.22 2.74
N LYS A 367 22.55 -2.41 3.14
CA LYS A 367 22.39 -2.79 4.56
C LYS A 367 23.68 -2.63 5.37
N THR A 368 24.83 -2.92 4.79
CA THR A 368 26.11 -2.95 5.53
C THR A 368 26.66 -1.57 5.87
N THR A 369 26.33 -0.54 5.08
CA THR A 369 26.95 0.79 5.18
C THR A 369 25.99 1.97 5.10
N GLY A 370 24.76 1.76 4.63
CA GLY A 370 23.79 2.82 4.33
C GLY A 370 24.08 3.57 3.03
N ASN A 371 25.12 3.20 2.27
CA ASN A 371 25.41 3.81 0.97
C ASN A 371 24.29 3.53 -0.04
N ALA A 372 23.98 4.51 -0.87
CA ALA A 372 22.92 4.41 -1.85
C ALA A 372 23.36 3.65 -3.10
N LEU A 373 22.42 2.93 -3.72
CA LEU A 373 22.51 2.45 -5.10
C LEU A 373 22.55 3.67 -6.02
N ASP A 374 23.65 3.85 -6.71
CA ASP A 374 24.03 5.09 -7.40
C ASP A 374 24.40 4.84 -8.86
N CYS A 375 23.95 5.72 -9.74
CA CYS A 375 24.40 5.75 -11.12
C CYS A 375 25.79 6.40 -11.18
N THR A 376 26.84 5.63 -11.51
CA THR A 376 28.24 6.08 -11.43
C THR A 376 28.45 7.49 -11.98
N GLY A 377 28.95 8.40 -11.15
CA GLY A 377 29.20 9.81 -11.51
C GLY A 377 27.93 10.60 -11.86
N CYS A 378 26.77 10.15 -11.37
CA CYS A 378 25.43 10.62 -11.77
C CYS A 378 25.20 10.56 -13.29
N GLY A 379 25.82 9.58 -13.96
CA GLY A 379 25.64 9.32 -15.38
C GLY A 379 24.21 8.88 -15.71
N ASN A 380 23.76 9.16 -16.94
CA ASN A 380 22.40 8.84 -17.38
C ASN A 380 22.33 8.23 -18.77
N THR A 381 23.42 7.73 -19.35
CA THR A 381 23.43 7.10 -20.70
C THR A 381 23.36 5.58 -20.60
N ASN A 382 22.96 4.91 -21.69
CA ASN A 382 23.04 3.44 -21.77
C ASN A 382 24.49 2.98 -21.52
N GLY A 383 24.66 1.97 -20.68
CA GLY A 383 25.97 1.47 -20.25
C GLY A 383 26.58 2.20 -19.05
N THR A 384 25.86 3.17 -18.45
CA THR A 384 26.29 3.75 -17.16
C THR A 384 26.25 2.65 -16.10
N GLN A 385 27.39 2.37 -15.46
CA GLN A 385 27.49 1.36 -14.41
C GLN A 385 26.79 1.81 -13.13
N VAL A 386 26.30 0.86 -12.34
CA VAL A 386 25.73 1.11 -11.02
C VAL A 386 26.76 0.81 -9.93
N GLU A 387 26.85 1.69 -8.95
CA GLU A 387 27.78 1.57 -7.82
C GLU A 387 27.08 1.86 -6.49
N LEU A 388 27.80 1.61 -5.39
CA LEU A 388 27.45 2.10 -4.08
C LEU A 388 28.14 3.44 -3.87
N TRP A 389 27.40 4.46 -3.44
CA TRP A 389 27.98 5.77 -3.12
C TRP A 389 27.37 6.36 -1.86
N ASN A 390 28.08 7.31 -1.25
CA ASN A 390 27.53 8.06 -0.12
C ASN A 390 26.22 8.74 -0.56
N THR A 391 25.22 8.80 0.32
CA THR A 391 23.94 9.41 0.00
C THR A 391 24.11 10.88 -0.40
N LEU A 392 23.70 11.20 -1.62
CA LEU A 392 23.68 12.54 -2.21
C LEU A 392 22.26 13.12 -2.19
N GLY A 393 21.21 12.28 -2.19
CA GLY A 393 19.80 12.70 -2.32
C GLY A 393 19.41 13.17 -3.74
N GLY A 394 20.37 13.26 -4.65
CA GLY A 394 20.12 13.63 -6.05
C GLY A 394 19.39 12.54 -6.85
N SER A 395 18.85 12.92 -8.02
CA SER A 395 18.06 12.01 -8.88
C SER A 395 18.83 10.76 -9.34
N CYS A 396 20.16 10.78 -9.34
CA CYS A 396 21.04 9.62 -9.61
C CYS A 396 21.01 8.50 -8.55
N GLN A 397 20.35 8.72 -7.41
CA GLN A 397 20.16 7.72 -6.34
C GLN A 397 18.68 7.42 -6.06
N GLN A 398 17.79 7.90 -6.93
CA GLN A 398 16.36 7.76 -6.78
C GLN A 398 15.83 6.76 -7.80
N TRP A 399 15.07 5.78 -7.30
CA TRP A 399 14.62 4.65 -8.08
C TRP A 399 13.09 4.53 -8.02
N ALA A 400 12.42 4.73 -9.15
CA ALA A 400 11.04 4.32 -9.34
C ALA A 400 10.96 2.80 -9.39
N VAL A 401 10.31 2.21 -8.39
CA VAL A 401 10.06 0.78 -8.28
C VAL A 401 8.60 0.53 -8.59
N SER A 402 8.33 -0.40 -9.51
CA SER A 402 6.96 -0.74 -9.90
C SER A 402 6.82 -2.23 -10.13
N TYR A 403 5.91 -2.85 -9.41
CA TYR A 403 5.45 -4.21 -9.64
C TYR A 403 4.73 -4.29 -10.99
N LYS A 404 5.09 -5.31 -11.78
CA LYS A 404 4.59 -5.53 -13.14
C LYS A 404 3.79 -6.83 -13.29
N GLY A 405 3.55 -7.55 -12.19
CA GLY A 405 2.88 -8.85 -12.18
C GLY A 405 3.86 -10.02 -12.30
N GLY A 406 3.42 -11.23 -11.94
CA GLY A 406 4.21 -12.45 -12.05
C GLY A 406 5.49 -12.48 -11.19
N GLY A 407 5.50 -11.79 -10.05
CA GLY A 407 6.68 -11.71 -9.17
C GLY A 407 7.75 -10.69 -9.60
N ALA A 408 7.56 -10.01 -10.73
CA ALA A 408 8.56 -9.12 -11.31
C ALA A 408 8.30 -7.63 -11.02
N TYR A 409 9.39 -6.91 -10.76
CA TYR A 409 9.48 -5.47 -10.61
C TYR A 409 10.32 -4.86 -11.72
N SER A 410 9.98 -3.64 -12.12
CA SER A 410 10.93 -2.73 -12.79
C SER A 410 11.53 -1.79 -11.75
N VAL A 411 12.85 -1.58 -11.81
CA VAL A 411 13.59 -0.61 -10.99
C VAL A 411 14.22 0.39 -11.95
N ARG A 412 13.81 1.66 -11.92
CA ARG A 412 14.16 2.67 -12.92
C ARG A 412 14.61 3.97 -12.28
N THR A 413 15.59 4.66 -12.87
CA THR A 413 16.07 5.94 -12.34
C THR A 413 15.00 7.02 -12.39
N ILE A 414 15.16 8.07 -11.60
CA ILE A 414 14.45 9.34 -11.78
C ILE A 414 15.36 10.33 -12.50
N ASN A 415 14.84 11.01 -13.52
CA ASN A 415 15.55 12.07 -14.21
C ASN A 415 15.50 13.37 -13.37
N PRO A 416 16.43 14.33 -13.58
CA PRO A 416 16.41 15.62 -12.88
C PRO A 416 15.11 16.43 -13.03
N ASP A 417 14.32 16.15 -14.06
CA ASP A 417 13.00 16.77 -14.28
C ASP A 417 11.84 16.05 -13.56
N GLY A 418 12.12 14.97 -12.84
CA GLY A 418 11.15 14.15 -12.12
C GLY A 418 10.50 13.04 -12.95
N SER A 419 10.81 12.93 -14.24
CA SER A 419 10.31 11.84 -15.08
C SER A 419 11.02 10.51 -14.80
N VAL A 420 10.35 9.38 -15.03
CA VAL A 420 10.98 8.05 -14.88
C VAL A 420 11.92 7.78 -16.06
N GLY A 421 13.18 7.53 -15.75
CA GLY A 421 14.28 7.35 -16.70
C GLY A 421 14.56 5.89 -17.07
N ARG A 422 15.85 5.56 -17.16
CA ARG A 422 16.38 4.26 -17.61
C ARG A 422 16.17 3.18 -16.57
N SER A 423 16.26 1.92 -17.00
CA SER A 423 16.12 0.76 -16.13
C SER A 423 17.46 0.33 -15.55
N LEU A 424 17.42 -0.16 -14.32
CA LEU A 424 18.40 -1.12 -13.81
C LEU A 424 18.39 -2.35 -14.72
N ASP A 425 19.55 -2.73 -15.23
CA ASP A 425 19.73 -3.72 -16.28
C ASP A 425 20.92 -4.64 -15.98
N ALA A 426 20.72 -5.96 -16.06
CA ALA A 426 21.80 -6.94 -16.01
C ALA A 426 22.48 -7.05 -17.38
N THR A 427 23.76 -6.65 -17.46
CA THR A 427 24.48 -6.53 -18.74
C THR A 427 24.34 -7.78 -19.61
N GLY A 428 23.87 -7.58 -20.84
CA GLY A 428 23.71 -8.65 -21.83
C GLY A 428 22.64 -9.68 -21.47
N CYS A 429 21.70 -9.38 -20.56
CA CYS A 429 20.65 -10.31 -20.13
C CYS A 429 21.20 -11.62 -19.54
N SER A 430 22.37 -11.55 -18.90
CA SER A 430 23.02 -12.68 -18.23
C SER A 430 22.58 -12.76 -16.75
N PRO A 431 21.98 -13.87 -16.28
CA PRO A 431 21.61 -14.03 -14.88
C PRO A 431 22.74 -14.64 -14.03
N ASN A 432 23.99 -14.64 -14.51
CA ASN A 432 25.09 -15.39 -13.90
C ASN A 432 26.01 -14.53 -13.02
N ASP A 433 26.66 -15.17 -12.06
CA ASP A 433 27.70 -14.61 -11.20
C ASP A 433 28.70 -13.73 -11.96
N GLY A 434 28.94 -12.52 -11.42
CA GLY A 434 29.89 -11.55 -11.95
C GLY A 434 29.34 -10.68 -13.08
N THR A 435 28.08 -10.88 -13.50
CA THR A 435 27.43 -9.98 -14.47
C THR A 435 27.33 -8.57 -13.87
N GLN A 436 27.75 -7.56 -14.63
CA GLN A 436 27.66 -6.16 -14.21
C GLN A 436 26.22 -5.67 -14.24
N VAL A 437 25.92 -4.66 -13.41
CA VAL A 437 24.63 -3.99 -13.40
C VAL A 437 24.79 -2.57 -13.93
N GLU A 438 24.00 -2.23 -14.95
CA GLU A 438 24.10 -0.97 -15.67
C GLU A 438 22.73 -0.32 -15.88
N LEU A 439 22.74 0.88 -16.46
CA LEU A 439 21.55 1.54 -16.97
C LEU A 439 21.34 1.22 -18.44
N TRP A 440 20.10 0.91 -18.79
CA TRP A 440 19.68 0.78 -20.19
C TRP A 440 18.29 1.34 -20.42
N ASP A 441 17.97 1.67 -21.66
CA ASP A 441 16.62 2.12 -22.02
C ASP A 441 15.59 1.03 -21.68
N PHE A 442 14.48 1.46 -21.07
CA PHE A 442 13.47 0.55 -20.56
C PHE A 442 12.68 -0.11 -21.70
N SER A 443 12.69 -1.44 -21.70
CA SER A 443 11.90 -2.30 -22.58
C SER A 443 11.18 -3.43 -21.82
N PHE A 444 11.44 -3.55 -20.51
CA PHE A 444 10.98 -4.65 -19.66
C PHE A 444 11.45 -6.05 -20.14
N ALA A 445 12.58 -6.10 -20.84
CA ALA A 445 13.27 -7.33 -21.19
C ALA A 445 13.68 -8.13 -19.93
N PRO A 446 13.99 -9.45 -20.04
CA PRO A 446 14.37 -10.26 -18.88
C PRO A 446 15.48 -9.68 -18.00
N CYS A 447 16.45 -8.96 -18.57
CA CYS A 447 17.53 -8.26 -17.85
C CYS A 447 17.06 -7.11 -16.95
N GLN A 448 15.83 -6.64 -17.13
CA GLN A 448 15.23 -5.48 -16.47
C GLN A 448 14.12 -5.88 -15.50
N GLN A 449 13.93 -7.18 -15.30
CA GLN A 449 12.92 -7.76 -14.42
C GLN A 449 13.61 -8.25 -13.15
N TRP A 450 13.14 -7.75 -12.02
CA TRP A 450 13.73 -8.00 -10.72
C TRP A 450 12.71 -8.60 -9.76
N GLN A 451 13.10 -9.60 -8.99
CA GLN A 451 12.36 -10.04 -7.81
C GLN A 451 12.87 -9.24 -6.62
N ILE A 452 12.00 -8.58 -5.88
CA ILE A 452 12.38 -7.84 -4.67
C ILE A 452 11.89 -8.64 -3.47
N ASN A 453 12.80 -9.43 -2.90
CA ASN A 453 12.46 -10.45 -1.92
C ASN A 453 12.71 -9.94 -0.50
N PRO A 454 11.67 -9.87 0.33
CA PRO A 454 11.77 -9.41 1.70
C PRO A 454 12.58 -10.40 2.56
N GLN A 455 13.37 -9.85 3.48
CA GLN A 455 14.17 -10.59 4.46
C GLN A 455 13.57 -10.47 5.88
N PRO A 456 13.83 -11.43 6.77
CA PRO A 456 13.20 -11.48 8.11
C PRO A 456 13.46 -10.26 9.00
N ASP A 457 14.49 -9.47 8.71
CA ASP A 457 14.90 -8.29 9.48
C ASP A 457 14.47 -6.97 8.84
N GLY A 458 13.57 -7.01 7.85
CA GLY A 458 12.99 -5.83 7.22
C GLY A 458 13.81 -5.24 6.07
N PHE A 459 14.93 -5.88 5.71
CA PHE A 459 15.66 -5.59 4.47
C PHE A 459 15.11 -6.43 3.31
N PHE A 460 15.67 -6.23 2.11
CA PHE A 460 15.28 -6.92 0.90
C PHE A 460 16.52 -7.42 0.17
N ASN A 461 16.46 -8.55 -0.51
CA ASN A 461 17.37 -8.83 -1.61
C ASN A 461 16.69 -8.46 -2.93
N ILE A 462 17.48 -8.11 -3.94
CA ILE A 462 16.97 -7.79 -5.29
C ILE A 462 17.58 -8.84 -6.21
N ALA A 463 16.78 -9.83 -6.62
CA ALA A 463 17.21 -10.95 -7.45
C ALA A 463 16.81 -10.77 -8.91
N THR A 464 17.53 -11.42 -9.82
CA THR A 464 17.09 -11.54 -11.22
C THR A 464 15.72 -12.22 -11.27
N ASN A 465 14.80 -11.76 -12.12
CA ASN A 465 13.57 -12.51 -12.34
C ASN A 465 13.80 -13.72 -13.25
N GLN A 466 14.80 -13.66 -14.11
CA GLN A 466 15.25 -14.80 -14.90
C GLN A 466 16.14 -15.71 -14.04
N ALA A 467 15.79 -17.00 -13.97
CA ALA A 467 16.63 -18.01 -13.33
C ALA A 467 17.83 -18.39 -14.20
N LYS A 468 18.91 -18.83 -13.55
CA LYS A 468 20.02 -19.55 -14.16
C LYS A 468 19.56 -20.92 -14.65
N SER A 469 20.43 -21.61 -15.39
CA SER A 469 20.16 -22.97 -15.91
C SER A 469 19.92 -24.02 -14.81
N ASP A 470 20.39 -23.77 -13.60
CA ASP A 470 20.17 -24.61 -12.42
C ASP A 470 18.90 -24.25 -11.62
N GLY A 471 18.13 -23.28 -12.10
CA GLY A 471 16.90 -22.81 -11.46
C GLY A 471 17.10 -21.81 -10.32
N THR A 472 18.34 -21.43 -10.00
CA THR A 472 18.62 -20.42 -8.97
C THR A 472 18.63 -19.00 -9.55
N HIS A 473 18.47 -18.00 -8.69
CA HIS A 473 18.48 -16.58 -9.06
C HIS A 473 19.65 -15.89 -8.36
N ASP A 474 20.37 -15.04 -9.10
CA ASP A 474 21.43 -14.20 -8.53
C ASP A 474 20.87 -12.87 -8.06
N VAL A 475 21.53 -12.26 -7.08
CA VAL A 475 21.09 -11.00 -6.45
C VAL A 475 22.06 -9.87 -6.74
N LEU A 476 21.59 -8.63 -6.62
CA LEU A 476 22.46 -7.46 -6.53
C LEU A 476 23.44 -7.62 -5.35
N ASP A 477 24.72 -7.52 -5.63
CA ASP A 477 25.85 -7.68 -4.71
C ASP A 477 26.86 -6.55 -4.90
N GLY A 478 27.37 -5.99 -3.79
CA GLY A 478 28.52 -5.09 -3.83
C GLY A 478 29.81 -5.86 -4.08
N ASN A 479 30.40 -5.70 -5.27
CA ASN A 479 31.49 -6.54 -5.77
C ASN A 479 32.59 -6.79 -4.72
N GLY A 480 32.91 -8.07 -4.51
CA GLY A 480 33.88 -8.49 -3.51
C GLY A 480 33.36 -8.39 -2.07
N CYS A 481 32.03 -8.48 -1.86
CA CYS A 481 31.39 -8.40 -0.55
C CYS A 481 31.58 -7.02 0.12
N SER A 482 31.74 -5.96 -0.68
CA SER A 482 32.05 -4.60 -0.20
C SER A 482 30.81 -3.70 -0.19
N GLY A 483 30.60 -2.98 0.91
CA GLY A 483 29.61 -1.90 1.01
C GLY A 483 30.18 -0.49 0.83
N ALA A 484 31.49 -0.36 0.53
CA ALA A 484 32.19 0.92 0.49
C ALA A 484 31.76 1.79 -0.70
N ALA A 485 31.83 3.11 -0.54
CA ALA A 485 31.59 4.05 -1.64
C ALA A 485 32.59 3.81 -2.79
N GLY A 486 32.09 3.81 -4.03
CA GLY A 486 32.84 3.45 -5.25
C GLY A 486 32.85 1.96 -5.57
N THR A 487 32.14 1.12 -4.80
CA THR A 487 32.03 -0.31 -5.11
C THR A 487 30.99 -0.52 -6.20
N HIS A 488 31.37 -1.10 -7.34
CA HIS A 488 30.42 -1.49 -8.37
C HIS A 488 29.46 -2.58 -7.90
N VAL A 489 28.22 -2.50 -8.37
CA VAL A 489 27.18 -3.50 -8.10
C VAL A 489 27.15 -4.52 -9.24
N ILE A 490 27.18 -5.80 -8.86
CA ILE A 490 27.16 -6.95 -9.77
C ILE A 490 26.05 -7.90 -9.39
N LEU A 491 25.82 -8.92 -10.22
CA LEU A 491 25.05 -10.11 -9.83
C LEU A 491 25.96 -11.13 -9.18
N TRP A 492 25.51 -11.70 -8.07
CA TRP A 492 26.18 -12.81 -7.42
C TRP A 492 25.18 -13.74 -6.74
N SER A 493 25.56 -15.01 -6.63
CA SER A 493 24.79 -16.03 -5.95
C SER A 493 24.41 -15.61 -4.52
N TRP A 494 23.14 -15.79 -4.18
CA TRP A 494 22.62 -15.46 -2.86
C TRP A 494 23.32 -16.27 -1.76
N GLY A 495 24.01 -15.55 -0.87
CA GLY A 495 24.77 -16.11 0.25
C GLY A 495 24.05 -16.02 1.59
N GLY A 496 22.77 -15.63 1.63
CA GLY A 496 22.02 -15.46 2.87
C GLY A 496 22.30 -14.15 3.61
N GLY A 497 22.72 -13.09 2.91
CA GLY A 497 22.91 -11.76 3.51
C GLY A 497 24.20 -11.55 4.31
N GLY A 498 25.12 -12.52 4.33
CA GLY A 498 26.43 -12.40 4.99
C GLY A 498 27.42 -11.43 4.30
N CYS A 499 27.04 -10.93 3.12
CA CYS A 499 27.75 -9.94 2.31
C CYS A 499 26.85 -8.74 2.00
N GLN A 500 27.32 -7.76 1.24
CA GLN A 500 26.47 -6.66 0.77
C GLN A 500 25.50 -7.14 -0.33
N GLN A 501 24.47 -7.89 0.05
CA GLN A 501 23.43 -8.46 -0.82
C GLN A 501 22.01 -8.03 -0.41
N GLU A 502 21.91 -7.24 0.66
CA GLU A 502 20.65 -6.82 1.24
C GLU A 502 20.54 -5.29 1.24
N TRP A 503 19.32 -4.83 1.06
CA TRP A 503 18.99 -3.48 0.68
C TRP A 503 17.82 -2.97 1.52
N GLN A 504 17.92 -1.75 2.02
CA GLN A 504 16.81 -1.02 2.59
C GLN A 504 16.15 -0.19 1.50
N PHE A 505 14.85 -0.34 1.32
CA PHE A 505 14.07 0.55 0.47
C PHE A 505 13.51 1.68 1.33
N ALA A 506 14.14 2.85 1.28
CA ALA A 506 13.69 4.05 1.96
C ALA A 506 12.71 4.82 1.05
N PRO A 507 11.40 4.82 1.33
CA PRO A 507 10.43 5.48 0.46
C PRO A 507 10.65 6.99 0.45
N ILE A 508 10.75 7.56 -0.76
CA ILE A 508 10.78 9.00 -0.98
C ILE A 508 9.34 9.48 -1.07
N ASN A 509 8.73 9.69 0.08
CA ASN A 509 7.41 10.32 0.20
C ASN A 509 7.61 11.83 0.27
N THR A 510 7.59 12.53 -0.86
CA THR A 510 7.44 14.00 -0.85
C THR A 510 5.95 14.34 -0.91
N PRO A 511 5.33 14.85 0.19
CA PRO A 511 3.93 15.24 0.18
C PRO A 511 3.67 16.27 -0.92
N ALA A 512 2.57 16.16 -1.66
CA ALA A 512 2.25 17.14 -2.69
C ALA A 512 2.15 18.54 -2.07
N ILE A 513 2.88 19.52 -2.62
CA ILE A 513 2.80 20.91 -2.17
C ILE A 513 1.41 21.47 -2.52
N VAL A 514 0.59 21.64 -1.50
CA VAL A 514 -0.72 22.29 -1.58
C VAL A 514 -0.52 23.78 -1.89
N SER A 515 -0.91 24.19 -3.09
CA SER A 515 -0.88 25.60 -3.50
C SER A 515 -1.75 26.45 -2.58
N GLY A 516 -1.21 27.57 -2.11
CA GLY A 516 -1.86 28.51 -1.22
C GLY A 516 -1.73 28.18 0.27
N ALA A 517 -1.13 27.04 0.64
CA ALA A 517 -0.84 26.70 2.04
C ALA A 517 0.47 27.33 2.53
N TYR A 518 0.60 27.49 3.85
CA TYR A 518 1.83 27.94 4.49
C TYR A 518 2.73 26.77 4.83
N TYR A 519 4.03 26.97 4.67
CA TYR A 519 5.06 26.01 5.01
C TYR A 519 6.20 26.68 5.76
N THR A 520 6.79 25.95 6.68
CA THR A 520 8.14 26.22 7.15
C THR A 520 9.13 25.50 6.23
N LEU A 521 10.20 26.18 5.83
CA LEU A 521 11.29 25.60 5.04
C LEU A 521 12.49 25.38 5.94
N THR A 522 12.79 24.12 6.26
CA THR A 522 13.91 23.74 7.11
C THR A 522 15.06 23.24 6.25
N ASN A 523 16.22 23.88 6.32
CA ASN A 523 17.42 23.43 5.62
C ASN A 523 17.83 22.04 6.14
N VAL A 524 18.08 21.09 5.22
CA VAL A 524 18.34 19.69 5.58
C VAL A 524 19.67 19.54 6.33
N ALA A 525 20.71 20.30 5.95
CA ALA A 525 22.01 20.24 6.60
C ALA A 525 22.01 20.90 7.98
N ALA A 526 21.39 22.09 8.08
CA ALA A 526 21.45 22.90 9.30
C ALA A 526 20.37 22.54 10.33
N GLY A 527 19.23 22.01 9.91
CA GLY A 527 18.04 21.88 10.76
C GLY A 527 17.42 23.22 11.18
N LEU A 528 17.76 24.30 10.48
CA LEU A 528 17.31 25.67 10.73
C LEU A 528 16.32 26.13 9.66
N ASN A 529 15.43 27.05 10.03
CA ASN A 529 14.35 27.52 9.16
C ASN A 529 14.76 28.74 8.35
N LEU A 530 14.24 28.85 7.12
CA LEU A 530 14.26 30.08 6.34
C LEU A 530 13.40 31.15 7.04
N ASP A 531 14.01 32.28 7.36
CA ASP A 531 13.47 33.29 8.26
C ASP A 531 13.60 34.70 7.65
N ASP A 532 12.54 35.51 7.76
CA ASP A 532 12.64 36.98 7.67
C ASP A 532 13.16 37.50 9.03
N PRO A 533 14.41 37.99 9.13
CA PRO A 533 14.99 38.38 10.39
C PRO A 533 14.10 39.36 11.18
N ASN A 534 13.72 38.96 12.40
CA ASN A 534 12.85 39.73 13.30
C ASN A 534 11.45 40.06 12.73
N GLY A 535 11.02 39.42 11.63
CA GLY A 535 9.76 39.74 10.96
C GLY A 535 9.66 41.21 10.54
N THR A 536 10.77 41.78 10.05
CA THR A 536 10.87 43.21 9.75
C THR A 536 9.90 43.68 8.67
N ASN A 537 9.49 42.78 7.77
CA ASN A 537 8.56 43.06 6.68
C ASN A 537 9.01 44.22 5.76
N ALA A 538 10.31 44.50 5.71
CA ALA A 538 10.88 45.58 4.92
C ALA A 538 11.44 45.04 3.60
N ALA A 539 11.06 45.69 2.49
CA ALA A 539 11.57 45.35 1.16
C ALA A 539 13.10 45.44 1.12
N GLY A 540 13.75 44.39 0.62
CA GLY A 540 15.21 44.29 0.52
C GLY A 540 15.88 43.58 1.70
N THR A 541 15.13 43.22 2.74
CA THR A 541 15.64 42.47 3.89
C THR A 541 16.14 41.10 3.42
N LYS A 542 17.37 40.75 3.83
CA LYS A 542 17.99 39.48 3.48
C LYS A 542 17.47 38.38 4.38
N VAL A 543 17.00 37.29 3.79
CA VAL A 543 16.52 36.12 4.53
C VAL A 543 17.70 35.36 5.15
N GLN A 544 17.45 34.69 6.25
CA GLN A 544 18.48 33.98 7.01
C GLN A 544 18.04 32.57 7.42
N LEU A 545 18.98 31.77 7.90
CA LEU A 545 18.70 30.58 8.71
C LEU A 545 18.49 30.97 10.17
N PHE A 546 17.43 30.50 10.79
CA PHE A 546 17.19 30.75 12.21
C PHE A 546 16.55 29.54 12.93
N PRO A 547 16.81 29.33 14.23
CA PRO A 547 16.15 28.26 14.99
C PRO A 547 14.63 28.38 14.91
N ALA A 548 13.96 27.24 14.85
CA ALA A 548 12.51 27.18 14.86
C ALA A 548 11.95 27.89 16.10
N ASN A 549 11.11 28.89 15.88
CA ASN A 549 10.55 29.71 16.96
C ASN A 549 9.02 29.91 16.86
N GLY A 550 8.38 29.34 15.84
CA GLY A 550 6.93 29.43 15.61
C GLY A 550 6.44 30.81 15.17
N ALA A 551 7.33 31.75 14.87
CA ALA A 551 6.95 33.07 14.38
C ALA A 551 6.47 33.00 12.93
N THR A 552 5.53 33.87 12.58
CA THR A 552 5.04 34.03 11.19
C THR A 552 6.14 34.42 10.22
N ALA A 553 7.27 34.96 10.70
CA ALA A 553 8.46 35.25 9.91
C ALA A 553 9.13 33.98 9.31
N GLN A 554 8.82 32.79 9.83
CA GLN A 554 9.32 31.49 9.34
C GLN A 554 8.31 30.74 8.46
N ASN A 555 7.14 31.34 8.22
CA ASN A 555 6.05 30.72 7.48
C ASN A 555 5.93 31.34 6.10
N TRP A 556 5.95 30.51 5.07
CA TRP A 556 5.97 30.92 3.68
C TRP A 556 4.78 30.31 2.95
N LYS A 557 3.91 31.15 2.39
CA LYS A 557 2.80 30.73 1.54
C LYS A 557 3.33 30.35 0.16
N LEU A 558 3.19 29.08 -0.20
CA LEU A 558 3.62 28.60 -1.51
C LEU A 558 2.46 28.67 -2.49
N THR A 559 2.51 29.60 -3.46
CA THR A 559 1.44 29.77 -4.46
C THR A 559 1.92 29.32 -5.83
N ARG A 560 1.32 28.24 -6.34
CA ARG A 560 1.63 27.68 -7.66
C ARG A 560 1.20 28.64 -8.78
N GLN A 561 2.12 28.93 -9.69
CA GLN A 561 1.93 29.75 -10.87
C GLN A 561 1.50 28.89 -12.07
N ALA A 562 1.09 29.53 -13.16
CA ALA A 562 0.57 28.86 -14.36
C ALA A 562 1.61 27.99 -15.07
N ASP A 563 2.89 28.36 -14.97
CA ASP A 563 4.04 27.62 -15.51
C ASP A 563 4.48 26.44 -14.63
N GLY A 564 3.87 26.28 -13.45
CA GLY A 564 4.18 25.24 -12.48
C GLY A 564 5.23 25.59 -11.44
N ASN A 565 5.84 26.78 -11.52
CA ASN A 565 6.71 27.31 -10.47
C ASN A 565 5.90 27.83 -9.28
N TYR A 566 6.57 28.17 -8.19
CA TYR A 566 5.94 28.70 -6.98
C TYR A 566 6.49 30.07 -6.62
N THR A 567 5.61 30.96 -6.17
CA THR A 567 6.02 32.11 -5.36
C THR A 567 5.97 31.72 -3.88
N LEU A 568 6.91 32.23 -3.09
CA LEU A 568 6.98 32.02 -1.64
C LEU A 568 6.74 33.35 -0.93
N THR A 569 5.55 33.54 -0.38
CA THR A 569 5.16 34.80 0.29
C THR A 569 5.28 34.65 1.81
N ASN A 570 6.11 35.46 2.46
CA ASN A 570 6.28 35.41 3.91
C ASN A 570 4.98 35.82 4.66
N GLN A 571 4.59 35.09 5.69
CA GLN A 571 3.35 35.33 6.44
C GLN A 571 3.40 36.60 7.29
N ALA A 572 4.58 37.01 7.80
CA ALA A 572 4.69 38.20 8.64
C ALA A 572 4.38 39.48 7.85
N GLY A 573 4.80 39.56 6.57
CA GLY A 573 4.83 40.81 5.81
C GLY A 573 4.17 40.78 4.44
N GLY A 574 3.81 39.61 3.92
CA GLY A 574 3.23 39.47 2.59
C GLY A 574 4.20 39.74 1.43
N LEU A 575 5.51 39.77 1.70
CA LEU A 575 6.57 39.96 0.70
C LEU A 575 7.07 38.61 0.18
N ASN A 576 7.46 38.56 -1.09
CA ASN A 576 7.92 37.35 -1.76
C ASN A 576 9.42 37.13 -1.53
N LEU A 577 9.84 35.86 -1.42
CA LEU A 577 11.23 35.46 -1.59
C LEU A 577 11.68 35.84 -3.01
N ASP A 578 12.73 36.63 -3.08
CA ASP A 578 13.16 37.37 -4.26
C ASP A 578 14.68 37.24 -4.43
N ASP A 579 15.08 36.91 -5.65
CA ASP A 579 16.45 37.08 -6.09
C ASP A 579 16.67 38.53 -6.56
N PRO A 580 17.48 39.35 -5.84
CA PRO A 580 17.63 40.76 -6.16
C PRO A 580 18.13 40.99 -7.59
N ASN A 581 17.22 41.35 -8.50
CA ASN A 581 17.48 41.60 -9.93
C ASN A 581 17.97 40.39 -10.75
N GLY A 582 17.72 39.14 -10.33
CA GLY A 582 18.10 37.96 -11.13
C GLY A 582 19.61 37.78 -11.26
N LEU A 583 20.38 38.04 -10.20
CA LEU A 583 21.84 38.02 -10.22
C LEU A 583 22.38 36.58 -10.08
N GLY A 584 23.59 36.33 -10.59
CA GLY A 584 24.19 35.00 -10.63
C GLY A 584 24.58 34.40 -9.26
N ALA A 585 25.41 33.35 -9.28
CA ALA A 585 25.83 32.63 -8.08
C ALA A 585 26.50 33.54 -7.03
N GLY A 586 26.17 33.31 -5.76
CA GLY A 586 26.61 34.11 -4.61
C GLY A 586 25.64 35.23 -4.22
N THR A 587 24.55 35.43 -4.96
CA THR A 587 23.57 36.49 -4.65
C THR A 587 22.79 36.16 -3.40
N LEU A 588 22.81 37.06 -2.41
CA LEU A 588 22.03 36.93 -1.18
C LEU A 588 20.55 37.21 -1.43
N GLN A 589 19.71 36.28 -1.02
CA GLN A 589 18.27 36.31 -1.26
C GLN A 589 17.56 37.26 -0.29
N GLN A 590 16.48 37.87 -0.76
CA GLN A 590 15.76 38.89 -0.02
C GLN A 590 14.26 38.66 -0.03
N ILE A 591 13.53 39.49 0.71
CA ILE A 591 12.09 39.66 0.54
C ILE A 591 11.79 40.95 -0.22
N TRP A 592 10.84 40.91 -1.16
CA TRP A 592 10.46 42.06 -1.98
C TRP A 592 8.96 42.06 -2.31
N PRO A 593 8.32 43.23 -2.56
CA PRO A 593 6.95 43.27 -3.06
C PRO A 593 6.76 42.41 -4.31
N ALA A 594 5.62 41.74 -4.40
CA ALA A 594 5.27 40.95 -5.56
C ALA A 594 5.35 41.80 -6.84
N ASN A 595 6.18 41.39 -7.79
CA ASN A 595 6.43 42.14 -9.03
C ASN A 595 6.20 41.31 -10.31
N GLY A 596 5.87 40.02 -10.17
CA GLY A 596 5.60 39.11 -11.29
C GLY A 596 6.82 38.74 -12.13
N ALA A 597 8.04 39.02 -11.66
CA ALA A 597 9.26 38.61 -12.33
C ALA A 597 9.61 37.16 -11.99
N SER A 598 10.24 36.45 -12.94
CA SER A 598 10.75 35.08 -12.72
C SER A 598 11.80 34.98 -11.61
N ALA A 599 12.39 36.11 -11.19
CA ALA A 599 13.27 36.19 -10.03
C ALA A 599 12.55 35.91 -8.69
N GLN A 600 11.22 35.96 -8.66
CA GLN A 600 10.37 35.60 -7.51
C GLN A 600 9.71 34.22 -7.63
N GLU A 601 10.05 33.48 -8.69
CA GLU A 601 9.47 32.17 -8.99
C GLU A 601 10.51 31.07 -8.78
N TRP A 602 10.06 29.99 -8.16
CA TRP A 602 10.91 28.92 -7.67
C TRP A 602 10.36 27.58 -8.16
N LYS A 603 11.16 26.86 -8.93
CA LYS A 603 10.89 25.46 -9.29
C LYS A 603 11.27 24.59 -8.09
N LEU A 604 10.28 23.90 -7.53
CA LEU A 604 10.48 22.92 -6.47
C LEU A 604 10.67 21.55 -7.10
N THR A 605 11.86 20.97 -6.91
CA THR A 605 12.18 19.61 -7.37
C THR A 605 12.45 18.74 -6.15
N ALA A 606 11.78 17.60 -6.05
CA ALA A 606 12.02 16.63 -4.98
C ALA A 606 13.48 16.16 -4.99
N SER A 607 14.16 16.25 -3.85
CA SER A 607 15.59 15.96 -3.70
C SER A 607 15.84 14.74 -2.81
N GLY A 608 14.91 13.77 -2.78
CA GLY A 608 15.01 12.58 -1.93
C GLY A 608 14.73 12.85 -0.45
N SER A 609 14.57 11.80 0.37
CA SER A 609 14.44 11.92 1.84
C SER A 609 13.40 12.94 2.38
N GLY A 610 12.33 13.20 1.60
CA GLY A 610 11.26 14.15 1.95
C GLY A 610 11.62 15.64 1.82
N ALA A 611 12.68 15.97 1.08
CA ALA A 611 13.15 17.35 0.88
C ALA A 611 13.00 17.82 -0.58
N TYR A 612 13.20 19.12 -0.79
CA TYR A 612 13.14 19.80 -2.09
C TYR A 612 14.38 20.66 -2.31
N THR A 613 14.85 20.72 -3.55
CA THR A 613 15.65 21.86 -4.02
C THR A 613 14.71 22.94 -4.53
N LEU A 614 15.00 24.20 -4.19
CA LEU A 614 14.30 25.37 -4.73
C LEU A 614 15.21 26.04 -5.77
N THR A 615 14.87 25.87 -7.04
CA THR A 615 15.62 26.42 -8.17
C THR A 615 14.96 27.71 -8.64
N ASN A 616 15.68 28.83 -8.63
CA ASN A 616 15.16 30.11 -9.09
C ASN A 616 14.90 30.08 -10.61
N ALA A 617 13.72 30.53 -11.04
CA ALA A 617 13.29 30.44 -12.44
C ALA A 617 14.02 31.42 -13.37
N ALA A 618 14.61 32.51 -12.86
CA ALA A 618 15.39 33.45 -13.66
C ALA A 618 16.82 32.95 -13.92
N THR A 619 17.43 32.25 -12.96
CA THR A 619 18.87 31.94 -12.98
C THR A 619 19.19 30.45 -13.10
N ASN A 620 18.23 29.56 -12.84
CA ASN A 620 18.42 28.11 -12.69
C ASN A 620 19.42 27.72 -11.57
N LEU A 621 19.61 28.59 -10.58
CA LEU A 621 20.45 28.34 -9.41
C LEU A 621 19.59 27.92 -8.21
N ASN A 622 20.15 27.15 -7.30
CA ASN A 622 19.45 26.64 -6.12
C ASN A 622 19.59 27.59 -4.92
N LEU A 623 18.55 27.66 -4.10
CA LEU A 623 18.57 28.27 -2.77
C LEU A 623 19.54 27.50 -1.85
N ASP A 624 20.56 28.18 -1.36
CA ASP A 624 21.79 27.56 -0.80
C ASP A 624 22.18 28.20 0.53
N ASP A 625 22.47 27.38 1.55
CA ASP A 625 23.22 27.80 2.73
C ASP A 625 24.72 27.91 2.36
N PRO A 626 25.31 29.13 2.32
CA PRO A 626 26.64 29.36 1.78
C PRO A 626 27.71 28.46 2.42
N ASN A 627 28.34 27.64 1.60
CA ASN A 627 29.39 26.70 2.01
C ASN A 627 28.95 25.69 3.10
N GLY A 628 27.64 25.48 3.29
CA GLY A 628 27.11 24.66 4.38
C GLY A 628 27.49 25.20 5.76
N ALA A 629 27.29 26.50 5.99
CA ALA A 629 27.66 27.16 7.23
C ALA A 629 26.91 26.61 8.46
N ASN A 630 25.69 26.07 8.29
CA ASN A 630 24.89 25.40 9.32
C ASN A 630 24.71 26.21 10.62
N THR A 631 24.70 27.54 10.52
CA THR A 631 24.74 28.45 11.67
C THR A 631 23.54 29.41 11.66
N ALA A 632 22.97 29.69 12.82
CA ALA A 632 21.91 30.67 12.97
C ALA A 632 22.38 32.08 12.60
N GLY A 633 21.58 32.81 11.83
CA GLY A 633 21.90 34.13 11.29
C GLY A 633 22.60 34.10 9.94
N THR A 634 22.95 32.93 9.39
CA THR A 634 23.52 32.85 8.04
C THR A 634 22.53 33.35 7.01
N GLN A 635 22.94 34.32 6.19
CA GLN A 635 22.14 34.82 5.07
C GLN A 635 22.19 33.83 3.90
N ILE A 636 21.04 33.57 3.29
CA ILE A 636 20.90 32.56 2.22
C ILE A 636 21.28 33.13 0.87
N GLN A 637 21.92 32.33 0.03
CA GLN A 637 22.35 32.72 -1.32
C GLN A 637 21.72 31.85 -2.42
N LEU A 638 22.02 32.19 -3.68
CA LEU A 638 21.89 31.28 -4.82
C LEU A 638 23.23 30.66 -5.19
N TRP A 639 23.23 29.37 -5.50
CA TRP A 639 24.43 28.69 -5.97
C TRP A 639 24.13 27.63 -7.03
N ALA A 640 25.16 27.23 -7.78
CA ALA A 640 25.03 26.17 -8.77
C ALA A 640 24.59 24.87 -8.10
N SER A 641 23.65 24.16 -8.74
CA SER A 641 23.16 22.87 -8.24
C SER A 641 24.32 21.89 -8.09
N ASN A 642 24.49 21.36 -6.88
CA ASN A 642 25.55 20.41 -6.56
C ASN A 642 25.02 19.16 -5.81
N GLY A 643 23.70 19.08 -5.62
CA GLY A 643 23.03 17.97 -4.94
C GLY A 643 23.25 17.92 -3.43
N ALA A 644 24.08 18.79 -2.83
CA ALA A 644 24.43 18.69 -1.41
C ALA A 644 23.27 19.10 -0.50
N THR A 645 23.26 18.56 0.73
CA THR A 645 22.22 18.82 1.74
C THR A 645 22.02 20.31 2.12
N PRO A 646 23.01 21.22 2.02
CA PRO A 646 22.78 22.66 2.19
C PRO A 646 21.85 23.31 1.14
N GLN A 647 21.59 22.65 0.01
CA GLN A 647 20.65 23.10 -1.03
C GLN A 647 19.28 22.43 -0.94
N GLN A 648 19.08 21.56 0.05
CA GLN A 648 17.88 20.77 0.22
C GLN A 648 17.06 21.31 1.41
N TRP A 649 15.75 21.39 1.23
CA TRP A 649 14.83 22.01 2.17
C TRP A 649 13.64 21.08 2.44
N ARG A 650 13.39 20.77 3.72
CA ARG A 650 12.16 20.10 4.13
C ARG A 650 11.05 21.12 4.26
N LEU A 651 9.92 20.84 3.63
CA LEU A 651 8.74 21.71 3.65
C LEU A 651 7.70 21.12 4.59
N THR A 652 7.45 21.78 5.72
CA THR A 652 6.48 21.33 6.73
C THR A 652 5.25 22.24 6.71
N PRO A 653 4.04 21.71 6.40
CA PRO A 653 2.80 22.49 6.45
C PRO A 653 2.58 23.16 7.81
N GLN A 654 2.00 24.37 7.81
CA GLN A 654 1.70 25.17 9.01
C GLN A 654 0.21 25.35 9.24
#